data_AF-A0AAN6BRA7-F1
#
_entry.id   AF-A0AAN6BRA7-F1
#
_cell.length_a   1.000
_cell.length_b   1.000
_cell.length_c   1.000
_cell.angle_alpha   90.00
_cell.angle_beta   90.00
_cell.angle_gamma   90.00
#
_symmetry.space_group_name_H-M   'P 1'
#
loop_
_entity.id
_entity.type
_entity.pdbx_description
1 polymer ?
#
loop_
_entity_poly.entity_id
_entity_poly.type
_entity_poly.pdbx_seq_one_letter_code
_entity_poly.pdbx_strand_id
1 'polypeptide(L)'
;MFDQVELTVSPSCYNCLAWSADGEIALAAGEYVQILTPKKPTQGKEESGSDRPKSEPEWHITRFRANLFTNREWPTVFPQNRDDFSIGVELSPSSVVSLSWSPPGLARHRRCTLAVLTSNLVLSFYQLVDGKWMRVAIVNNALAAHFNSFIHDEGPRLRKTNIREFAWCPPLKVPQGQNDSVPAAESRWGFQILTVANDDNDLIFLHVRREEAGSALSSYSFDITSIISVHDPAAKYPIVQSGSILATSLKLKMRISGLSCGPWLLKQHKTTPDVCHAIGNAAATYGTRLKLIRLDVSLRRDDEDSETPSRWNLQATASETPDLSSKDAGERVYRGPLEWFQVVESGEIGLAVPTIGALVVMSLPRDVYEGKETSSGKVRTREYPLLENTDTTIEKTDTRHWESISAMTIASDDESKISSLHLTTLGGHAAIKELIEFNDTQDDGLLSPPPWKSQFDAMRESFDIDHDLGGLATGRIWGLAAYGGLIAVAFTLHPGDMIEYRTGSQERTIIVFSKANLHQQPQAPSFLRELPVFTSDFLRLRREVVLPFTLRSLDYDDRNPWYQKLVYTAACCALVESQDESLLLQARKVFEWLATATGVDLTEELKKCSTPGNKIESKSAEQLNGAGGHIFEKCDICQAGVAWYSPQEAQCAGGHLFVRCSLSFFSIQEPGVSKFCSDCSTEYLNEDALAQLHGRELQSAYKKLSTVFDTCIYCGGKFRA
;
A
#
# COMPACT_ATOMS: atom_id res chain seq x y z
N MET A 1 7.55 -22.01 -12.98
CA MET A 1 7.16 -21.09 -14.08
C MET A 1 5.72 -20.81 -13.78
N PHE A 2 5.34 -19.53 -13.73
CA PHE A 2 4.08 -19.19 -13.11
C PHE A 2 2.87 -19.56 -13.95
N ASP A 3 1.85 -20.15 -13.31
CA ASP A 3 0.55 -20.36 -13.95
C ASP A 3 -0.05 -19.00 -14.36
N GLN A 4 -0.45 -18.90 -15.63
CA GLN A 4 -1.12 -17.72 -16.16
C GLN A 4 -2.55 -17.61 -15.63
N VAL A 5 -3.07 -16.38 -15.55
CA VAL A 5 -4.47 -16.12 -15.17
C VAL A 5 -5.21 -15.51 -16.35
N GLU A 6 -6.27 -16.18 -16.79
CA GLU A 6 -7.15 -15.70 -17.85
C GLU A 6 -8.45 -15.15 -17.26
N LEU A 7 -8.81 -13.93 -17.64
CA LEU A 7 -9.95 -13.20 -17.10
C LEU A 7 -10.89 -12.81 -18.25
N THR A 8 -12.19 -13.05 -18.09
CA THR A 8 -13.23 -12.70 -19.08
C THR A 8 -13.63 -11.22 -19.00
N VAL A 9 -12.66 -10.33 -19.23
CA VAL A 9 -12.84 -8.87 -19.28
C VAL A 9 -11.84 -8.24 -20.25
N SER A 10 -12.14 -7.03 -20.70
CA SER A 10 -11.21 -6.14 -21.39
C SER A 10 -10.68 -5.02 -20.48
N PRO A 11 -9.38 -4.64 -20.55
CA PRO A 11 -8.84 -3.52 -19.79
C PRO A 11 -9.43 -2.19 -20.25
N SER A 12 -9.68 -1.25 -19.33
CA SER A 12 -10.26 0.07 -19.68
C SER A 12 -9.29 1.23 -19.78
N CYS A 13 -8.06 1.05 -19.32
CA CYS A 13 -7.06 2.11 -19.30
C CYS A 13 -5.65 1.56 -19.55
N TYR A 14 -4.73 2.46 -19.84
CA TYR A 14 -3.30 2.17 -19.77
C TYR A 14 -2.86 2.01 -18.31
N ASN A 15 -1.77 1.31 -18.10
CA ASN A 15 -1.29 0.91 -16.77
C ASN A 15 -2.41 0.31 -15.90
N CYS A 16 -3.20 -0.61 -16.46
CA CYS A 16 -4.42 -1.13 -15.84
C CYS A 16 -4.22 -2.04 -14.62
N LEU A 17 -2.98 -2.38 -14.27
CA LEU A 17 -2.62 -3.24 -13.16
C LEU A 17 -2.05 -2.44 -11.99
N ALA A 18 -2.39 -2.83 -10.77
CA ALA A 18 -1.64 -2.43 -9.58
C ALA A 18 -1.50 -3.61 -8.62
N TRP A 19 -0.29 -3.77 -8.06
CA TRP A 19 0.02 -4.81 -7.09
C TRP A 19 0.25 -4.18 -5.72
N SER A 20 -0.53 -4.59 -4.73
CA SER A 20 -0.41 -4.10 -3.36
C SER A 20 0.77 -4.73 -2.62
N ALA A 21 1.26 -4.03 -1.59
CA ALA A 21 2.20 -4.60 -0.62
C ALA A 21 1.60 -5.75 0.23
N ASP A 22 0.29 -6.01 0.10
CA ASP A 22 -0.41 -7.13 0.72
C ASP A 22 -0.46 -8.38 -0.19
N GLY A 23 0.09 -8.29 -1.41
CA GLY A 23 0.11 -9.37 -2.39
C GLY A 23 -1.14 -9.46 -3.27
N GLU A 24 -2.11 -8.57 -3.10
CA GLU A 24 -3.32 -8.48 -3.93
C GLU A 24 -3.07 -7.68 -5.21
N ILE A 25 -3.65 -8.14 -6.33
CA ILE A 25 -3.56 -7.47 -7.63
C ILE A 25 -4.92 -6.92 -8.02
N ALA A 26 -4.95 -5.67 -8.48
CA ALA A 26 -6.14 -5.04 -9.05
C ALA A 26 -5.98 -4.84 -10.55
N LEU A 27 -7.03 -5.16 -11.33
CA LEU A 27 -7.13 -4.91 -12.76
C LEU A 27 -8.33 -4.00 -13.07
N ALA A 28 -8.08 -2.90 -13.79
CA ALA A 28 -9.10 -1.98 -14.28
C ALA A 28 -9.78 -2.55 -15.54
N ALA A 29 -11.09 -2.79 -15.48
CA ALA A 29 -11.84 -3.49 -16.52
C ALA A 29 -13.23 -2.88 -16.77
N GLY A 30 -13.26 -1.74 -17.45
CA GLY A 30 -14.50 -1.04 -17.81
C GLY A 30 -15.13 -0.40 -16.59
N GLU A 31 -16.35 -0.78 -16.25
CA GLU A 31 -17.01 -0.39 -15.01
C GLU A 31 -16.57 -1.22 -13.79
N TYR A 32 -15.80 -2.30 -14.00
CA TYR A 32 -15.38 -3.22 -12.97
C TYR A 32 -13.93 -3.02 -12.57
N VAL A 33 -13.64 -3.41 -11.34
CA VAL A 33 -12.29 -3.76 -10.90
C VAL A 33 -12.29 -5.24 -10.57
N GLN A 34 -11.33 -5.98 -11.11
CA GLN A 34 -11.06 -7.36 -10.69
C GLN A 34 -9.92 -7.39 -9.68
N ILE A 35 -10.11 -8.13 -8.59
CA ILE A 35 -9.12 -8.32 -7.54
C ILE A 35 -8.71 -9.79 -7.50
N LEU A 36 -7.41 -10.03 -7.62
CA LEU A 36 -6.80 -11.34 -7.49
C LEU A 36 -6.09 -11.39 -6.12
N THR A 37 -6.59 -12.22 -5.23
CA THR A 37 -5.99 -12.47 -3.91
C THR A 37 -5.33 -13.86 -3.92
N PRO A 38 -4.04 -13.98 -3.55
CA PRO A 38 -3.36 -15.28 -3.59
C PRO A 38 -3.98 -16.24 -2.57
N LYS A 39 -4.36 -17.47 -2.98
CA LYS A 39 -4.76 -18.51 -2.00
C LYS A 39 -3.53 -19.03 -1.28
N LYS A 40 -3.71 -19.33 0.01
CA LYS A 40 -2.68 -20.01 0.81
C LYS A 40 -2.91 -21.51 0.75
N PRO A 41 -1.87 -22.33 0.56
CA PRO A 41 -2.02 -23.76 0.69
C PRO A 41 -2.52 -24.06 2.10
N THR A 42 -3.70 -24.64 2.22
CA THR A 42 -4.20 -25.17 3.48
C THR A 42 -3.25 -26.29 3.91
N GLN A 43 -2.51 -26.09 5.00
CA GLN A 43 -1.84 -27.18 5.70
C GLN A 43 -2.92 -28.11 6.25
N GLY A 44 -3.33 -29.12 5.47
CA GLY A 44 -4.44 -29.99 5.86
C GLY A 44 -4.97 -30.85 4.73
N LYS A 45 -4.14 -31.79 4.27
CA LYS A 45 -4.49 -33.18 3.90
C LYS A 45 -3.23 -33.83 3.33
N GLU A 46 -2.55 -34.60 4.17
CA GLU A 46 -1.65 -35.65 3.70
C GLU A 46 -2.52 -36.70 2.99
N GLU A 47 -2.85 -36.46 1.72
CA GLU A 47 -3.22 -37.55 0.83
C GLU A 47 -1.94 -38.13 0.24
N SER A 48 -1.69 -39.38 0.63
CA SER A 48 -0.57 -40.22 0.24
C SER A 48 -0.32 -40.23 -1.27
N GLY A 49 0.93 -39.98 -1.66
CA GLY A 49 1.55 -40.53 -2.86
C GLY A 49 1.13 -39.94 -4.20
N SER A 50 1.68 -38.78 -4.56
CA SER A 50 2.18 -38.54 -5.93
C SER A 50 3.18 -37.38 -5.92
N ASP A 51 4.30 -37.55 -6.61
CA ASP A 51 5.22 -36.48 -6.99
C ASP A 51 4.45 -35.45 -7.83
N ARG A 52 3.83 -34.47 -7.19
CA ARG A 52 3.41 -33.23 -7.84
C ARG A 52 4.44 -32.16 -7.49
N PRO A 53 5.08 -31.51 -8.48
CA PRO A 53 5.86 -30.32 -8.20
C PRO A 53 4.93 -29.29 -7.55
N LYS A 54 5.41 -28.65 -6.46
CA LYS A 54 4.69 -27.64 -5.66
C LYS A 54 3.89 -26.70 -6.57
N SER A 55 2.57 -26.91 -6.70
CA SER A 55 1.76 -26.03 -7.53
C SER A 55 1.64 -24.69 -6.81
N GLU A 56 1.93 -23.63 -7.56
CA GLU A 56 1.86 -22.24 -7.17
C GLU A 56 0.42 -21.84 -6.77
N PRO A 57 0.21 -20.66 -6.14
CA PRO A 57 -1.08 -20.30 -5.58
C PRO A 57 -2.14 -20.12 -6.67
N GLU A 58 -3.15 -20.96 -6.58
CA GLU A 58 -4.45 -20.76 -7.19
C GLU A 58 -5.02 -19.40 -6.70
N TRP A 59 -5.47 -18.52 -7.59
CA TRP A 59 -5.93 -17.17 -7.21
C TRP A 59 -7.40 -17.20 -6.77
N HIS A 60 -7.75 -16.44 -5.73
CA HIS A 60 -9.14 -16.09 -5.45
C HIS A 60 -9.50 -14.80 -6.18
N ILE A 61 -10.39 -14.91 -7.17
CA ILE A 61 -10.78 -13.80 -8.03
C ILE A 61 -12.11 -13.23 -7.53
N THR A 62 -12.12 -11.95 -7.19
CA THR A 62 -13.34 -11.19 -6.86
C THR A 62 -13.48 -10.01 -7.80
N ARG A 63 -14.69 -9.47 -7.93
CA ARG A 63 -14.94 -8.27 -8.74
C ARG A 63 -15.99 -7.39 -8.09
N PHE A 64 -15.88 -6.09 -8.30
CA PHE A 64 -16.89 -5.11 -7.91
C PHE A 64 -17.06 -4.04 -8.99
N ARG A 65 -18.19 -3.34 -8.98
CA ARG A 65 -18.47 -2.23 -9.89
C ARG A 65 -18.04 -0.91 -9.25
N ALA A 66 -17.24 -0.13 -9.97
CA ALA A 66 -16.77 1.17 -9.51
C ALA A 66 -17.73 2.32 -9.87
N ASN A 67 -18.59 2.14 -10.87
CA ASN A 67 -19.47 3.17 -11.43
C ASN A 67 -20.81 3.37 -10.69
N LEU A 68 -21.08 2.60 -9.64
CA LEU A 68 -22.33 2.71 -8.88
C LEU A 68 -22.22 3.84 -7.85
N PHE A 69 -22.73 5.01 -8.18
CA PHE A 69 -22.79 6.17 -7.27
C PHE A 69 -24.21 6.38 -6.76
N THR A 70 -24.34 6.62 -5.46
CA THR A 70 -25.57 7.16 -4.89
C THR A 70 -25.69 8.65 -5.21
N ASN A 71 -26.91 9.19 -5.19
CA ASN A 71 -27.12 10.62 -5.42
C ASN A 71 -26.40 11.53 -4.40
N ARG A 72 -26.12 11.01 -3.20
CA ARG A 72 -25.33 11.72 -2.18
C ARG A 72 -23.84 11.79 -2.54
N GLU A 73 -23.32 10.75 -3.18
CA GLU A 73 -21.91 10.64 -3.57
C GLU A 73 -21.62 11.40 -4.85
N TRP A 74 -22.55 11.40 -5.80
CA TRP A 74 -22.45 12.14 -7.04
C TRP A 74 -23.82 12.79 -7.34
N PRO A 75 -24.03 14.04 -6.89
CA PRO A 75 -25.29 14.74 -7.10
C PRO A 75 -25.43 15.20 -8.55
N THR A 76 -26.67 15.43 -8.97
CA THR A 76 -26.96 15.99 -10.29
C THR A 76 -26.44 17.43 -10.37
N VAL A 77 -25.58 17.68 -11.35
CA VAL A 77 -25.04 19.01 -11.65
C VAL A 77 -25.80 19.61 -12.84
N PHE A 78 -26.19 20.89 -12.72
CA PHE A 78 -26.82 21.60 -13.84
C PHE A 78 -25.75 22.12 -14.81
N PRO A 79 -26.05 22.20 -16.13
CA PRO A 79 -25.09 22.70 -17.11
C PRO A 79 -24.53 24.09 -16.74
N GLN A 80 -23.21 24.18 -16.62
CA GLN A 80 -22.50 25.46 -16.39
C GLN A 80 -21.94 26.01 -17.70
N ASN A 81 -21.13 27.06 -17.61
CA ASN A 81 -20.46 27.61 -18.78
C ASN A 81 -19.55 26.57 -19.46
N ARG A 82 -19.27 26.80 -20.74
CA ARG A 82 -18.47 25.90 -21.59
C ARG A 82 -17.07 25.59 -21.02
N ASP A 83 -16.49 26.52 -20.28
CA ASP A 83 -15.10 26.41 -19.83
C ASP A 83 -14.97 25.63 -18.52
N ASP A 84 -16.05 25.56 -17.75
CA ASP A 84 -16.13 24.88 -16.45
C ASP A 84 -16.94 23.58 -16.45
N PHE A 85 -17.73 23.34 -17.50
CA PHE A 85 -18.60 22.17 -17.59
C PHE A 85 -18.25 21.27 -18.77
N SER A 86 -18.27 19.96 -18.55
CA SER A 86 -18.09 18.95 -19.60
C SER A 86 -19.26 17.98 -19.62
N ILE A 87 -20.05 18.03 -20.69
CA ILE A 87 -21.15 17.08 -20.93
C ILE A 87 -20.63 15.63 -20.95
N GLY A 88 -19.42 15.40 -21.47
CA GLY A 88 -18.83 14.06 -21.51
C GLY A 88 -18.50 13.48 -20.14
N VAL A 89 -18.18 14.34 -19.16
CA VAL A 89 -17.97 13.92 -17.77
C VAL A 89 -19.29 13.56 -17.12
N GLU A 90 -20.33 14.39 -17.30
CA GLU A 90 -21.65 14.15 -16.71
C GLU A 90 -22.42 12.97 -17.31
N LEU A 91 -22.25 12.70 -18.61
CA LEU A 91 -22.82 11.54 -19.29
C LEU A 91 -21.90 10.32 -19.28
N SER A 92 -20.81 10.38 -18.54
CA SER A 92 -19.82 9.31 -18.53
C SER A 92 -20.40 8.01 -17.97
N PRO A 93 -20.09 6.84 -18.57
CA PRO A 93 -20.39 5.54 -17.97
C PRO A 93 -19.57 5.28 -16.68
N SER A 94 -18.69 6.21 -16.30
CA SER A 94 -17.83 6.15 -15.12
C SER A 94 -16.95 4.90 -15.09
N SER A 95 -16.40 4.56 -16.25
CA SER A 95 -15.37 3.52 -16.39
C SER A 95 -14.12 3.87 -15.58
N VAL A 96 -13.42 2.86 -15.10
CA VAL A 96 -12.14 3.00 -14.40
C VAL A 96 -11.07 3.47 -15.37
N VAL A 97 -10.45 4.61 -15.07
CA VAL A 97 -9.39 5.22 -15.89
C VAL A 97 -8.01 5.12 -15.25
N SER A 98 -7.95 4.92 -13.94
CA SER A 98 -6.70 4.69 -13.20
C SER A 98 -7.00 4.04 -11.85
N LEU A 99 -6.08 3.21 -11.36
CA LEU A 99 -6.15 2.62 -10.03
C LEU A 99 -4.75 2.50 -9.42
N SER A 100 -4.67 2.57 -8.09
CA SER A 100 -3.42 2.38 -7.37
C SER A 100 -3.69 2.03 -5.90
N TRP A 101 -2.86 1.16 -5.34
CA TRP A 101 -2.92 0.82 -3.93
C TRP A 101 -2.20 1.88 -3.09
N SER A 102 -2.77 2.24 -1.95
CA SER A 102 -2.07 3.04 -0.96
C SER A 102 -0.85 2.28 -0.43
N PRO A 103 0.15 2.98 0.11
CA PRO A 103 1.14 2.33 0.97
C PRO A 103 0.45 1.59 2.13
N PRO A 104 1.10 0.57 2.70
CA PRO A 104 0.53 -0.17 3.81
C PRO A 104 0.43 0.71 5.06
N GLY A 105 -0.62 0.51 5.84
CA GLY A 105 -0.84 1.23 7.11
C GLY A 105 -2.15 2.01 7.18
N LEU A 106 -2.76 2.29 6.03
CA LEU A 106 -3.94 3.13 5.91
C LEU A 106 -5.25 2.40 6.25
N ALA A 107 -5.45 1.19 5.73
CA ALA A 107 -6.67 0.43 5.94
C ALA A 107 -6.70 -0.24 7.33
N ARG A 108 -7.86 -0.83 7.68
CA ARG A 108 -7.99 -1.67 8.88
C ARG A 108 -6.90 -2.74 8.90
N HIS A 109 -6.35 -3.02 10.09
CA HIS A 109 -5.23 -3.94 10.28
C HIS A 109 -3.97 -3.57 9.45
N ARG A 110 -3.77 -2.26 9.20
CA ARG A 110 -2.60 -1.71 8.50
C ARG A 110 -2.44 -2.21 7.07
N ARG A 111 -3.53 -2.61 6.43
CA ARG A 111 -3.57 -3.04 5.03
C ARG A 111 -3.50 -1.86 4.06
N CYS A 112 -3.33 -2.16 2.78
CA CYS A 112 -3.45 -1.20 1.69
C CYS A 112 -4.93 -0.87 1.42
N THR A 113 -5.18 0.32 0.89
CA THR A 113 -6.50 0.76 0.39
C THR A 113 -6.42 0.89 -1.11
N LEU A 114 -7.43 0.43 -1.84
CA LEU A 114 -7.46 0.62 -3.29
C LEU A 114 -8.07 1.98 -3.63
N ALA A 115 -7.31 2.85 -4.30
CA ALA A 115 -7.83 4.07 -4.88
C ALA A 115 -8.19 3.83 -6.35
N VAL A 116 -9.38 4.28 -6.76
CA VAL A 116 -9.93 4.09 -8.10
C VAL A 116 -10.44 5.43 -8.62
N LEU A 117 -9.91 5.87 -9.75
CA LEU A 117 -10.36 7.05 -10.48
C LEU A 117 -11.25 6.60 -11.65
N THR A 118 -12.42 7.21 -11.76
CA THR A 118 -13.39 6.95 -12.83
C THR A 118 -13.45 8.10 -13.83
N SER A 119 -13.93 7.83 -15.05
CA SER A 119 -13.98 8.79 -16.16
C SER A 119 -14.92 9.99 -15.95
N ASN A 120 -15.76 9.95 -14.92
CA ASN A 120 -16.50 11.12 -14.41
C ASN A 120 -15.66 11.99 -13.44
N LEU A 121 -14.34 11.77 -13.36
CA LEU A 121 -13.38 12.55 -12.57
C LEU A 121 -13.56 12.43 -11.04
N VAL A 122 -14.08 11.29 -10.59
CA VAL A 122 -14.30 10.98 -9.17
C VAL A 122 -13.27 9.97 -8.67
N LEU A 123 -12.50 10.36 -7.65
CA LEU A 123 -11.52 9.49 -6.99
C LEU A 123 -12.13 8.88 -5.72
N SER A 124 -12.23 7.55 -5.70
CA SER A 124 -12.89 6.79 -4.64
C SER A 124 -11.94 5.76 -4.01
N PHE A 125 -12.11 5.51 -2.71
CA PHE A 125 -11.39 4.45 -2.00
C PHE A 125 -12.27 3.23 -1.78
N TYR A 126 -11.70 2.04 -1.97
CA TYR A 126 -12.36 0.75 -1.81
C TYR A 126 -11.60 -0.16 -0.83
N GLN A 127 -12.36 -0.89 -0.02
CA GLN A 127 -11.85 -1.87 0.95
C GLN A 127 -12.77 -3.07 1.06
N LEU A 128 -12.21 -4.19 1.50
CA LEU A 128 -12.96 -5.37 1.88
C LEU A 128 -13.59 -5.16 3.27
N VAL A 129 -14.91 -5.04 3.31
CA VAL A 129 -15.72 -4.93 4.53
C VAL A 129 -16.69 -6.11 4.55
N ASP A 130 -16.59 -6.95 5.59
CA ASP A 130 -17.42 -8.17 5.74
C ASP A 130 -17.43 -9.07 4.49
N GLY A 131 -16.26 -9.24 3.87
CA GLY A 131 -16.08 -10.06 2.67
C GLY A 131 -16.56 -9.42 1.36
N LYS A 132 -16.99 -8.15 1.37
CA LYS A 132 -17.42 -7.43 0.18
C LYS A 132 -16.59 -6.16 -0.04
N TRP A 133 -16.21 -5.92 -1.29
CA TRP A 133 -15.54 -4.67 -1.67
C TRP A 133 -16.56 -3.53 -1.67
N MET A 134 -16.32 -2.54 -0.81
CA MET A 134 -17.21 -1.40 -0.59
C MET A 134 -16.44 -0.11 -0.79
N ARG A 135 -17.12 0.90 -1.35
CA ARG A 135 -16.59 2.28 -1.37
C ARG A 135 -16.65 2.85 0.04
N VAL A 136 -15.51 3.29 0.57
CA VAL A 136 -15.36 3.78 1.95
C VAL A 136 -15.08 5.29 2.04
N ALA A 137 -14.65 5.90 0.93
CA ALA A 137 -14.44 7.34 0.84
C ALA A 137 -14.46 7.84 -0.61
N ILE A 138 -14.72 9.14 -0.75
CA ILE A 138 -14.62 9.90 -2.02
C ILE A 138 -13.81 11.15 -1.75
N VAL A 139 -12.67 11.29 -2.43
CA VAL A 139 -11.72 12.39 -2.20
C VAL A 139 -12.30 13.72 -2.65
N ASN A 140 -13.10 13.72 -3.72
CA ASN A 140 -13.77 14.92 -4.24
C ASN A 140 -14.64 15.62 -3.18
N ASN A 141 -15.23 14.87 -2.24
CA ASN A 141 -16.04 15.45 -1.16
C ASN A 141 -15.20 16.29 -0.19
N ALA A 142 -13.96 15.86 0.07
CA ALA A 142 -13.03 16.61 0.91
C ALA A 142 -12.55 17.88 0.21
N LEU A 143 -12.25 17.79 -1.10
CA LEU A 143 -11.95 18.98 -1.91
C LEU A 143 -13.15 19.95 -1.94
N ALA A 144 -14.36 19.43 -2.09
CA ALA A 144 -15.58 20.24 -2.06
C ALA A 144 -15.73 20.96 -0.72
N ALA A 145 -15.55 20.25 0.41
CA ALA A 145 -15.61 20.86 1.74
C ALA A 145 -14.61 22.03 1.89
N HIS A 146 -13.40 21.89 1.33
CA HIS A 146 -12.40 22.95 1.33
C HIS A 146 -12.79 24.13 0.42
N PHE A 147 -12.99 23.90 -0.88
CA PHE A 147 -13.19 24.97 -1.87
C PHE A 147 -14.55 25.67 -1.75
N ASN A 148 -15.59 25.00 -1.27
CA ASN A 148 -16.91 25.60 -1.08
C ASN A 148 -16.89 26.73 -0.03
N SER A 149 -15.87 26.79 0.83
CA SER A 149 -15.76 27.81 1.86
C SER A 149 -15.38 29.20 1.30
N PHE A 150 -14.75 29.26 0.13
CA PHE A 150 -14.30 30.52 -0.47
C PHE A 150 -14.56 30.68 -1.97
N ILE A 151 -15.02 29.64 -2.68
CA ILE A 151 -15.51 29.72 -4.06
C ILE A 151 -17.03 29.53 -4.03
N HIS A 152 -17.78 30.51 -4.53
CA HIS A 152 -19.25 30.47 -4.51
C HIS A 152 -19.84 30.01 -5.84
N ASP A 153 -19.17 30.30 -6.95
CA ASP A 153 -19.63 29.94 -8.30
C ASP A 153 -19.50 28.43 -8.56
N GLU A 154 -20.58 27.80 -9.03
CA GLU A 154 -20.66 26.34 -9.22
C GLU A 154 -19.65 25.81 -10.25
N GLY A 155 -19.51 26.48 -11.40
CA GLY A 155 -18.55 26.09 -12.45
C GLY A 155 -17.10 25.97 -11.96
N PRO A 156 -16.47 27.06 -11.49
CA PRO A 156 -15.11 27.03 -10.97
C PRO A 156 -14.93 26.03 -9.81
N ARG A 157 -15.94 25.88 -8.94
CA ARG A 157 -15.92 24.84 -7.89
C ARG A 157 -15.79 23.45 -8.48
N LEU A 158 -16.58 23.10 -9.50
CA LEU A 158 -16.50 21.78 -10.15
C LEU A 158 -15.09 21.49 -10.67
N ARG A 159 -14.44 22.48 -11.28
CA ARG A 159 -13.07 22.32 -11.77
C ARG A 159 -12.06 22.09 -10.65
N LYS A 160 -12.25 22.75 -9.50
CA LYS A 160 -11.40 22.58 -8.31
C LYS A 160 -11.61 21.22 -7.63
N THR A 161 -12.80 20.65 -7.71
CA THR A 161 -13.16 19.38 -7.06
C THR A 161 -12.94 18.15 -7.93
N ASN A 162 -13.05 18.28 -9.26
CA ASN A 162 -12.89 17.16 -10.19
C ASN A 162 -11.42 16.77 -10.31
N ILE A 163 -11.13 15.48 -10.15
CA ILE A 163 -9.77 14.93 -10.11
C ILE A 163 -9.45 14.29 -11.46
N ARG A 164 -8.31 14.63 -12.05
CA ARG A 164 -7.84 14.09 -13.33
C ARG A 164 -6.77 13.03 -13.19
N GLU A 165 -5.86 13.21 -12.24
CA GLU A 165 -4.74 12.32 -12.00
C GLU A 165 -4.46 12.25 -10.51
N PHE A 166 -3.90 11.13 -10.05
CA PHE A 166 -3.49 10.96 -8.66
C PHE A 166 -2.26 10.07 -8.55
N ALA A 167 -1.46 10.27 -7.50
CA ALA A 167 -0.35 9.40 -7.15
C ALA A 167 -0.14 9.39 -5.64
N TRP A 168 0.15 8.22 -5.09
CA TRP A 168 0.58 8.09 -3.70
C TRP A 168 2.04 8.51 -3.58
N CYS A 169 2.36 9.33 -2.58
CA CYS A 169 3.75 9.49 -2.17
C CYS A 169 4.20 8.21 -1.44
N PRO A 170 5.49 7.87 -1.51
CA PRO A 170 6.06 6.85 -0.62
C PRO A 170 5.70 7.16 0.85
N PRO A 171 5.57 6.15 1.72
CA PRO A 171 5.19 6.40 3.11
C PRO A 171 6.27 7.23 3.81
N LEU A 172 5.91 8.40 4.34
CA LEU A 172 6.84 9.26 5.05
C LEU A 172 7.05 8.74 6.47
N LYS A 173 8.10 7.94 6.68
CA LYS A 173 8.41 7.31 7.96
C LYS A 173 9.22 8.23 8.87
N VAL A 174 8.88 8.22 10.15
CA VAL A 174 9.65 8.93 11.20
C VAL A 174 10.80 8.04 11.68
N PRO A 175 12.01 8.60 11.92
CA PRO A 175 13.12 7.84 12.48
C PRO A 175 12.76 7.15 13.81
N GLN A 176 13.22 5.92 14.00
CA GLN A 176 13.01 5.17 15.24
C GLN A 176 13.87 5.75 16.38
N GLY A 177 13.29 5.91 17.57
CA GLY A 177 14.02 6.25 18.79
C GLY A 177 14.89 5.08 19.29
N GLN A 178 16.09 5.36 19.78
CA GLN A 178 17.06 4.32 20.20
C GLN A 178 16.59 3.44 21.36
N ASN A 179 15.59 3.86 22.15
CA ASN A 179 15.18 3.20 23.40
C ASN A 179 13.85 2.41 23.31
N ASP A 180 13.16 2.43 22.16
CA ASP A 180 11.87 1.76 22.02
C ASP A 180 12.05 0.32 21.51
N SER A 181 11.62 -0.65 22.31
CA SER A 181 11.63 -2.08 21.93
C SER A 181 10.67 -2.38 20.77
N VAL A 182 9.62 -1.56 20.61
CA VAL A 182 8.66 -1.64 19.50
C VAL A 182 8.55 -0.26 18.84
N PRO A 183 8.87 -0.14 17.54
CA PRO A 183 8.78 1.16 16.87
C PRO A 183 7.32 1.67 16.81
N ALA A 184 7.15 2.98 16.98
CA ALA A 184 5.86 3.64 16.84
C ALA A 184 5.22 3.39 15.46
N ALA A 185 3.89 3.55 15.36
CA ALA A 185 3.17 3.31 14.12
C ALA A 185 3.66 4.19 12.97
N GLU A 186 4.03 5.45 13.26
CA GLU A 186 4.57 6.43 12.31
C GLU A 186 5.97 6.03 11.80
N SER A 187 6.76 5.32 12.60
CA SER A 187 8.05 4.77 12.17
C SER A 187 7.89 3.52 11.30
N ARG A 188 6.83 2.72 11.54
CA ARG A 188 6.59 1.48 10.78
C ARG A 188 5.88 1.73 9.46
N TRP A 189 4.79 2.49 9.50
CA TRP A 189 3.85 2.69 8.40
C TRP A 189 3.98 4.05 7.73
N GLY A 190 4.44 5.07 8.45
CA GLY A 190 4.59 6.43 7.93
C GLY A 190 3.29 7.19 7.70
N PHE A 191 3.42 8.48 7.40
CA PHE A 191 2.33 9.34 6.98
C PHE A 191 1.91 9.02 5.55
N GLN A 192 0.61 8.90 5.33
CA GLN A 192 0.02 8.55 4.04
C GLN A 192 -0.33 9.83 3.30
N ILE A 193 0.49 10.20 2.31
CA ILE A 193 0.29 11.43 1.52
C ILE A 193 -0.18 11.03 0.12
N LEU A 194 -1.33 11.56 -0.28
CA LEU A 194 -1.90 11.42 -1.61
C LEU A 194 -1.75 12.74 -2.34
N THR A 195 -1.21 12.70 -3.56
CA THR A 195 -1.17 13.86 -4.44
C THR A 195 -2.25 13.72 -5.51
N VAL A 196 -3.06 14.75 -5.73
CA VAL A 196 -4.08 14.79 -6.78
C VAL A 196 -3.92 16.02 -7.65
N ALA A 197 -4.17 15.87 -8.94
CA ALA A 197 -4.30 16.97 -9.88
C ALA A 197 -5.77 17.19 -10.23
N ASN A 198 -6.28 18.41 -10.03
CA ASN A 198 -7.67 18.73 -10.37
C ASN A 198 -7.83 19.20 -11.83
N ASP A 199 -9.07 19.44 -12.28
CA ASP A 199 -9.35 19.95 -13.63
C ASP A 199 -8.88 21.40 -13.84
N ASP A 200 -8.54 22.13 -12.77
CA ASP A 200 -7.94 23.46 -12.83
C ASP A 200 -6.40 23.47 -12.79
N ASN A 201 -5.77 22.31 -12.89
CA ASN A 201 -4.31 22.14 -12.84
C ASN A 201 -3.67 22.56 -11.51
N ASP A 202 -4.43 22.52 -10.41
CA ASP A 202 -3.83 22.53 -9.09
C ASP A 202 -3.30 21.14 -8.76
N LEU A 203 -2.08 21.11 -8.25
CA LEU A 203 -1.51 19.96 -7.58
C LEU A 203 -1.76 20.10 -6.08
N ILE A 204 -2.54 19.18 -5.52
CA ILE A 204 -3.02 19.22 -4.14
C ILE A 204 -2.43 18.02 -3.40
N PHE A 205 -1.77 18.29 -2.28
CA PHE A 205 -1.22 17.27 -1.39
C PHE A 205 -2.16 17.07 -0.20
N LEU A 206 -2.56 15.83 0.02
CA LEU A 206 -3.56 15.43 1.01
C LEU A 206 -2.90 14.46 1.99
N HIS A 207 -2.94 14.78 3.28
CA HIS A 207 -2.66 13.79 4.32
C HIS A 207 -3.93 12.98 4.57
N VAL A 208 -3.83 11.68 4.33
CA VAL A 208 -4.96 10.74 4.42
C VAL A 208 -4.86 9.96 5.71
N ARG A 209 -5.91 9.99 6.53
CA ARG A 209 -5.99 9.19 7.76
C ARG A 209 -7.28 8.39 7.79
N ARG A 210 -7.22 7.23 8.45
CA ARG A 210 -8.42 6.46 8.79
C ARG A 210 -8.95 6.98 10.12
N GLU A 211 -10.23 7.33 10.17
CA GLU A 211 -10.91 7.64 11.42
C GLU A 211 -11.40 6.36 12.09
N GLU A 212 -11.32 6.31 13.42
CA GLU A 212 -11.86 5.19 14.19
C GLU A 212 -13.39 5.31 14.26
N ALA A 213 -14.07 4.16 14.23
CA ALA A 213 -15.52 4.09 14.15
C ALA A 213 -16.17 4.82 15.34
N GLY A 214 -16.75 6.00 15.08
CA GLY A 214 -17.31 6.83 16.13
C GLY A 214 -18.31 7.91 15.73
N SER A 215 -18.28 8.49 14.51
CA SER A 215 -19.21 9.61 14.23
C SER A 215 -19.52 10.02 12.77
N ALA A 216 -18.89 9.46 11.72
CA ALA A 216 -19.02 10.02 10.36
C ALA A 216 -19.51 9.01 9.29
N LEU A 217 -20.10 9.54 8.21
CA LEU A 217 -20.45 8.80 6.99
C LEU A 217 -19.21 8.27 6.22
N SER A 218 -18.01 8.80 6.50
CA SER A 218 -16.76 8.39 5.88
C SER A 218 -15.77 7.90 6.92
N SER A 219 -15.14 6.75 6.65
CA SER A 219 -14.10 6.16 7.51
C SER A 219 -12.72 6.83 7.36
N TYR A 220 -12.63 7.92 6.58
CA TYR A 220 -11.39 8.57 6.19
C TYR A 220 -11.48 10.08 6.36
N SER A 221 -10.41 10.68 6.86
CA SER A 221 -10.17 12.12 6.83
C SER A 221 -9.12 12.46 5.79
N PHE A 222 -9.29 13.62 5.15
CA PHE A 222 -8.39 14.14 4.13
C PHE A 222 -8.02 15.57 4.51
N ASP A 223 -6.82 15.75 5.03
CA ASP A 223 -6.31 17.06 5.44
C ASP A 223 -5.48 17.64 4.30
N ILE A 224 -5.87 18.80 3.76
CA ILE A 224 -5.09 19.46 2.70
C ILE A 224 -3.84 20.07 3.32
N THR A 225 -2.66 19.57 2.93
CA THR A 225 -1.38 20.02 3.48
C THR A 225 -0.75 21.13 2.65
N SER A 226 -0.91 21.09 1.33
CA SER A 226 -0.39 22.10 0.41
C SER A 226 -1.15 22.08 -0.93
N ILE A 227 -1.26 23.24 -1.57
CA ILE A 227 -1.84 23.42 -2.91
C ILE A 227 -0.89 24.29 -3.73
N ILE A 228 -0.62 23.91 -4.97
CA ILE A 228 0.11 24.74 -5.94
C ILE A 228 -0.55 24.66 -7.32
N SER A 229 -0.82 25.81 -7.93
CA SER A 229 -1.36 25.86 -9.29
C SER A 229 -0.23 25.75 -10.31
N VAL A 230 -0.31 24.77 -11.20
CA VAL A 230 0.70 24.53 -12.24
C VAL A 230 0.30 25.29 -13.50
N HIS A 231 1.07 26.31 -13.84
CA HIS A 231 0.83 27.15 -15.01
C HIS A 231 2.11 27.36 -15.82
N ASP A 232 1.97 27.54 -17.13
CA ASP A 232 3.08 27.88 -18.01
C ASP A 232 2.68 29.04 -18.95
N PRO A 233 2.82 30.30 -18.50
CA PRO A 233 2.48 31.45 -19.33
C PRO A 233 3.38 31.57 -20.57
N ALA A 234 4.57 30.97 -20.55
CA ALA A 234 5.58 31.06 -21.61
C ALA A 234 5.52 29.89 -22.62
N ALA A 235 4.56 28.97 -22.50
CA ALA A 235 4.48 27.79 -23.34
C ALA A 235 4.46 28.16 -24.84
N LYS A 236 5.47 27.71 -25.59
CA LYS A 236 5.48 27.73 -27.06
C LYS A 236 5.08 26.34 -27.52
N TYR A 237 4.09 26.27 -28.41
CA TYR A 237 3.70 25.02 -29.04
C TYR A 237 4.54 24.89 -30.31
N PRO A 238 5.47 23.93 -30.43
CA PRO A 238 6.35 23.85 -31.59
C PRO A 238 5.58 23.64 -32.91
N ILE A 239 4.37 23.07 -32.82
CA ILE A 239 3.52 22.72 -33.97
C ILE A 239 2.56 23.87 -34.37
N VAL A 240 2.38 24.91 -33.54
CA VAL A 240 1.38 25.96 -33.80
C VAL A 240 1.99 27.35 -33.68
N GLN A 241 1.70 28.22 -34.66
CA GLN A 241 2.19 29.59 -34.69
C GLN A 241 1.85 30.32 -33.38
N SER A 242 2.90 30.82 -32.72
CA SER A 242 2.80 31.58 -31.48
C SER A 242 1.95 32.83 -31.70
N GLY A 243 0.84 32.95 -30.95
CA GLY A 243 -0.11 34.07 -31.06
C GLY A 243 -1.37 33.78 -31.89
N SER A 244 -1.49 32.61 -32.53
CA SER A 244 -2.73 32.21 -33.20
C SER A 244 -3.87 31.91 -32.22
N ILE A 245 -5.12 32.03 -32.69
CA ILE A 245 -6.32 31.69 -31.90
C ILE A 245 -6.29 30.21 -31.44
N LEU A 246 -5.79 29.32 -32.31
CA LEU A 246 -5.61 27.91 -31.97
C LEU A 246 -4.58 27.71 -30.86
N ALA A 247 -3.42 28.38 -30.94
CA ALA A 247 -2.42 28.32 -29.88
C ALA A 247 -2.98 28.83 -28.55
N THR A 248 -3.72 29.94 -28.55
CA THR A 248 -4.38 30.47 -27.36
C THR A 248 -5.41 29.48 -26.79
N SER A 249 -6.21 28.85 -27.65
CA SER A 249 -7.21 27.86 -27.24
C SER A 249 -6.57 26.60 -26.65
N LEU A 250 -5.50 26.10 -27.28
CA LEU A 250 -4.74 24.95 -26.78
C LEU A 250 -4.10 25.24 -25.42
N LYS A 251 -3.53 26.43 -25.22
CA LYS A 251 -2.98 26.86 -23.92
C LYS A 251 -4.03 26.84 -22.80
N LEU A 252 -5.23 27.36 -23.06
CA LEU A 252 -6.32 27.38 -22.07
C LEU A 252 -6.85 25.98 -21.71
N LYS A 253 -6.67 25.01 -22.60
CA LYS A 253 -7.14 23.63 -22.42
C LYS A 253 -6.04 22.64 -22.05
N MET A 254 -4.82 23.12 -21.75
CA MET A 254 -3.77 22.27 -21.19
C MET A 254 -4.21 21.68 -19.86
N ARG A 255 -3.92 20.39 -19.67
CA ARG A 255 -4.25 19.64 -18.47
C ARG A 255 -3.04 18.84 -17.99
N ILE A 256 -2.99 18.59 -16.69
CA ILE A 256 -2.12 17.54 -16.13
C ILE A 256 -2.68 16.18 -16.55
N SER A 257 -1.84 15.32 -17.13
CA SER A 257 -2.22 14.01 -17.68
C SER A 257 -1.27 12.88 -17.27
N GLY A 258 -0.44 13.12 -16.27
CA GLY A 258 0.48 12.14 -15.69
C GLY A 258 1.03 12.70 -14.41
N LEU A 259 1.12 11.86 -13.37
CA LEU A 259 1.54 12.26 -12.04
C LEU A 259 2.26 11.10 -11.36
N SER A 260 3.40 11.37 -10.72
CA SER A 260 4.13 10.37 -9.94
C SER A 260 4.94 11.03 -8.83
N CYS A 261 5.13 10.34 -7.71
CA CYS A 261 5.80 10.87 -6.53
C CYS A 261 7.14 10.17 -6.26
N GLY A 262 8.19 10.96 -6.09
CA GLY A 262 9.53 10.50 -5.83
C GLY A 262 9.80 10.18 -4.35
N PRO A 263 11.00 9.65 -4.04
CA PRO A 263 11.38 9.25 -2.69
C PRO A 263 11.55 10.44 -1.73
N TRP A 264 11.43 10.18 -0.43
CA TRP A 264 11.69 11.16 0.63
C TRP A 264 13.17 11.24 0.99
N LEU A 265 13.69 12.46 1.08
CA LEU A 265 14.98 12.77 1.67
C LEU A 265 14.78 13.34 3.07
N LEU A 266 15.04 12.51 4.08
CA LEU A 266 14.97 12.88 5.49
C LEU A 266 16.23 13.65 5.91
N LYS A 267 16.03 14.82 6.54
CA LYS A 267 17.06 15.64 7.16
C LYS A 267 16.83 15.64 8.67
N GLN A 268 17.69 14.95 9.41
CA GLN A 268 17.68 14.99 10.87
C GLN A 268 18.51 16.17 11.36
N HIS A 269 17.92 17.00 12.21
CA HIS A 269 18.66 18.05 12.88
C HIS A 269 19.18 17.53 14.22
N LYS A 270 20.51 17.45 14.39
CA LYS A 270 21.13 16.91 15.63
C LYS A 270 20.80 17.72 16.90
N THR A 271 20.36 18.97 16.75
CA THR A 271 20.11 19.88 17.90
C THR A 271 18.65 19.95 18.35
N THR A 272 17.70 19.37 17.61
CA THR A 272 16.26 19.38 17.95
C THR A 272 15.61 18.03 17.57
N PRO A 273 15.63 17.02 18.46
CA PRO A 273 15.12 15.67 18.15
C PRO A 273 13.61 15.61 17.91
N ASP A 274 12.86 16.65 18.29
CA ASP A 274 11.39 16.71 18.18
C ASP A 274 10.89 17.27 16.84
N VAL A 275 11.81 17.67 15.94
CA VAL A 275 11.45 18.15 14.60
C VAL A 275 12.18 17.33 13.53
N CYS A 276 11.41 16.73 12.63
CA CYS A 276 11.93 16.01 11.48
C CYS A 276 11.57 16.76 10.20
N HIS A 277 12.57 16.99 9.34
CA HIS A 277 12.37 17.61 8.03
C HIS A 277 12.50 16.54 6.94
N ALA A 278 11.61 16.57 5.96
CA ALA A 278 11.66 15.70 4.80
C ALA A 278 11.39 16.48 3.52
N ILE A 279 12.09 16.12 2.44
CA ILE A 279 11.91 16.73 1.12
C ILE A 279 11.54 15.62 0.14
N GLY A 280 10.46 15.83 -0.62
CA GLY A 280 10.04 14.96 -1.71
C GLY A 280 9.78 15.78 -2.97
N ASN A 281 9.67 15.12 -4.12
CA ASN A 281 9.26 15.77 -5.36
C ASN A 281 8.12 14.98 -6.02
N ALA A 282 7.15 15.69 -6.59
CA ALA A 282 6.15 15.14 -7.49
C ALA A 282 6.49 15.57 -8.92
N ALA A 283 6.44 14.64 -9.86
CA ALA A 283 6.56 14.90 -11.29
C ALA A 283 5.17 14.92 -11.92
N ALA A 284 4.87 15.95 -12.71
CA ALA A 284 3.61 16.09 -13.41
C ALA A 284 3.85 16.37 -14.90
N THR A 285 3.13 15.67 -15.77
CA THR A 285 3.08 15.98 -17.20
C THR A 285 1.97 16.99 -17.44
N TYR A 286 2.34 18.26 -17.67
CA TYR A 286 1.42 19.36 -17.96
C TYR A 286 1.40 19.65 -19.46
N GLY A 287 0.32 19.26 -20.13
CA GLY A 287 0.26 19.28 -21.59
C GLY A 287 1.30 18.34 -22.20
N THR A 288 2.40 18.89 -22.72
CA THR A 288 3.53 18.12 -23.29
C THR A 288 4.82 18.33 -22.53
N ARG A 289 4.79 19.06 -21.40
CA ARG A 289 5.95 19.46 -20.62
C ARG A 289 6.00 18.71 -19.29
N LEU A 290 7.20 18.45 -18.83
CA LEU A 290 7.44 17.90 -17.50
C LEU A 290 7.58 19.05 -16.49
N LYS A 291 6.88 18.94 -15.37
CA LYS A 291 6.95 19.86 -14.24
C LYS A 291 7.34 19.09 -12.99
N LEU A 292 8.31 19.61 -12.23
CA LEU A 292 8.68 19.05 -10.93
C LEU A 292 8.23 20.00 -9.81
N ILE A 293 7.51 19.45 -8.85
CA ILE A 293 6.98 20.16 -7.70
C ILE A 293 7.68 19.59 -6.47
N ARG A 294 8.50 20.42 -5.82
CA ARG A 294 9.12 20.07 -4.54
C ARG A 294 8.12 20.23 -3.41
N LEU A 295 8.09 19.27 -2.50
CA LEU A 295 7.31 19.28 -1.27
C LEU A 295 8.26 19.25 -0.06
N ASP A 296 8.31 20.35 0.66
CA ASP A 296 9.06 20.51 1.91
C ASP A 296 8.13 20.21 3.08
N VAL A 297 8.43 19.16 3.86
CA VAL A 297 7.61 18.68 4.98
C VAL A 297 8.34 18.88 6.30
N SER A 298 7.65 19.42 7.30
CA SER A 298 8.08 19.50 8.69
C SER A 298 7.12 18.69 9.56
N LEU A 299 7.68 17.71 10.26
CA LEU A 299 6.98 16.93 11.27
C LEU A 299 7.41 17.44 12.65
N ARG A 300 6.46 17.81 13.49
CA ARG A 300 6.72 18.28 14.86
C ARG A 300 6.05 17.36 15.86
N ARG A 301 6.76 16.96 16.90
CA ARG A 301 6.18 16.16 17.98
C ARG A 301 5.32 17.03 18.88
N ASP A 302 4.10 16.60 19.18
CA ASP A 302 3.22 17.26 20.15
C ASP A 302 3.65 16.87 21.58
N ASP A 303 3.49 17.79 22.55
CA ASP A 303 3.81 17.56 23.97
C ASP A 303 2.95 16.41 24.56
N GLU A 304 3.46 15.74 25.60
CA GLU A 304 2.93 14.47 26.16
C GLU A 304 1.45 14.49 26.62
N ASP A 305 0.81 15.67 26.71
CA ASP A 305 -0.56 15.86 27.22
C ASP A 305 -1.67 15.79 26.16
N SER A 306 -1.38 15.49 24.88
CA SER A 306 -2.43 15.38 23.86
C SER A 306 -3.09 14.00 23.82
N GLU A 307 -4.42 13.94 23.97
CA GLU A 307 -5.23 12.71 23.82
C GLU A 307 -5.26 12.15 22.37
N THR A 308 -4.56 12.79 21.42
CA THR A 308 -4.55 12.39 20.02
C THR A 308 -3.63 11.18 19.77
N PRO A 309 -4.07 10.19 18.97
CA PRO A 309 -3.31 8.97 18.72
C PRO A 309 -2.02 9.17 17.91
N SER A 310 -1.84 10.33 17.26
CA SER A 310 -0.64 10.68 16.50
C SER A 310 0.19 11.70 17.27
N ARG A 311 1.40 11.32 17.69
CA ARG A 311 2.31 12.21 18.45
C ARG A 311 2.97 13.29 17.58
N TRP A 312 2.56 13.44 16.32
CA TRP A 312 3.27 14.20 15.32
C TRP A 312 2.31 14.99 14.43
N ASN A 313 2.54 16.29 14.35
CA ASN A 313 1.85 17.21 13.45
C ASN A 313 2.64 17.36 12.14
N LEU A 314 1.94 17.28 11.01
CA LEU A 314 2.51 17.40 9.66
C LEU A 314 2.15 18.75 9.04
N GLN A 315 3.18 19.51 8.69
CA GLN A 315 3.07 20.73 7.89
C GLN A 315 3.88 20.57 6.61
N ALA A 316 3.33 21.03 5.48
CA ALA A 316 4.01 20.92 4.20
C ALA A 316 3.90 22.22 3.39
N THR A 317 4.86 22.44 2.50
CA THR A 317 4.84 23.56 1.56
C THR A 317 5.33 23.07 0.20
N ALA A 318 4.55 23.33 -0.85
CA ALA A 318 4.89 22.97 -2.21
C ALA A 318 5.49 24.17 -2.96
N SER A 319 6.50 23.91 -3.79
CA SER A 319 7.10 24.91 -4.68
C SER A 319 7.46 24.27 -6.02
N GLU A 320 7.25 24.98 -7.12
CA GLU A 320 7.67 24.51 -8.44
C GLU A 320 9.19 24.65 -8.56
N THR A 321 9.85 23.56 -8.91
CA THR A 321 11.29 23.58 -9.21
C THR A 321 11.49 24.24 -10.57
N PRO A 322 12.41 25.22 -10.71
CA PRO A 322 12.68 25.87 -11.99
C PRO A 322 12.99 24.84 -13.08
N ASP A 323 12.66 25.19 -14.33
CA ASP A 323 12.79 24.30 -15.48
C ASP A 323 14.19 23.66 -15.55
N LEU A 324 14.25 22.37 -15.18
CA LEU A 324 15.47 21.56 -15.17
C LEU A 324 15.84 21.06 -16.56
N SER A 325 15.01 21.38 -17.54
CA SER A 325 15.13 20.87 -18.88
C SER A 325 16.31 21.57 -19.60
N SER A 326 17.13 20.78 -20.31
CA SER A 326 18.22 21.32 -21.12
C SER A 326 17.65 22.30 -22.16
N LYS A 327 18.50 23.15 -22.77
CA LYS A 327 18.06 24.07 -23.82
C LYS A 327 17.26 23.41 -24.97
N ASP A 328 17.37 22.08 -25.13
CA ASP A 328 16.71 21.27 -26.16
C ASP A 328 15.38 20.62 -25.69
N ALA A 329 15.07 20.64 -24.41
CA ALA A 329 13.92 19.93 -23.86
C ALA A 329 12.58 20.66 -24.08
N GLY A 330 12.63 21.94 -24.49
CA GLY A 330 11.45 22.68 -24.95
C GLY A 330 10.85 22.17 -26.27
N GLU A 331 11.54 21.30 -27.00
CA GLU A 331 11.08 20.69 -28.26
C GLU A 331 10.46 19.29 -28.06
N ARG A 332 10.65 18.67 -26.90
CA ARG A 332 10.23 17.28 -26.64
C ARG A 332 8.78 17.20 -26.19
N VAL A 333 8.09 16.14 -26.62
CA VAL A 333 6.71 15.84 -26.23
C VAL A 333 6.73 14.68 -25.24
N TYR A 334 6.53 15.00 -23.97
CA TYR A 334 6.41 14.00 -22.91
C TYR A 334 4.97 13.48 -22.82
N ARG A 335 4.80 12.16 -22.81
CA ARG A 335 3.48 11.51 -22.74
C ARG A 335 3.59 10.07 -22.28
N GLY A 336 2.86 9.71 -21.23
CA GLY A 336 2.82 8.34 -20.70
C GLY A 336 3.01 8.32 -19.18
N PRO A 337 3.15 7.11 -18.60
CA PRO A 337 3.41 6.95 -17.16
C PRO A 337 4.76 7.54 -16.75
N LEU A 338 4.88 8.03 -15.51
CA LEU A 338 6.12 8.58 -14.95
C LEU A 338 6.59 7.67 -13.82
N GLU A 339 7.87 7.26 -13.82
CA GLU A 339 8.40 6.38 -12.77
C GLU A 339 9.67 6.95 -12.14
N TRP A 340 9.65 7.04 -10.81
CA TRP A 340 10.80 7.47 -10.01
C TRP A 340 11.61 6.28 -9.54
N PHE A 341 12.92 6.46 -9.45
CA PHE A 341 13.81 5.45 -8.88
C PHE A 341 14.98 6.06 -8.15
N GLN A 342 15.62 5.24 -7.32
CA GLN A 342 16.82 5.64 -6.60
C GLN A 342 17.92 4.63 -6.88
N VAL A 343 19.08 5.13 -7.28
CA VAL A 343 20.27 4.31 -7.47
C VAL A 343 20.94 4.15 -6.10
N VAL A 344 21.07 2.90 -5.63
CA VAL A 344 21.50 2.59 -4.26
C VAL A 344 22.94 3.03 -4.01
N GLU A 345 23.84 2.85 -4.98
CA GLU A 345 25.27 3.11 -4.82
C GLU A 345 25.62 4.60 -4.85
N SER A 346 25.09 5.34 -5.82
CA SER A 346 25.34 6.78 -5.97
C SER A 346 24.44 7.66 -5.09
N GLY A 347 23.28 7.12 -4.67
CA GLY A 347 22.23 7.88 -3.99
C GLY A 347 21.55 8.94 -4.87
N GLU A 348 21.80 8.91 -6.19
CA GLU A 348 21.11 9.74 -7.17
C GLU A 348 19.67 9.28 -7.36
N ILE A 349 18.80 10.25 -7.66
CA ILE A 349 17.37 10.00 -7.87
C ILE A 349 17.08 10.15 -9.36
N GLY A 350 16.60 9.09 -9.97
CA GLY A 350 16.22 9.03 -11.37
C GLY A 350 14.72 9.25 -11.58
N LEU A 351 14.38 9.82 -12.72
CA LEU A 351 13.01 9.93 -13.22
C LEU A 351 12.96 9.44 -14.68
N ALA A 352 12.20 8.38 -14.90
CA ALA A 352 11.90 7.82 -16.21
C ALA A 352 10.65 8.51 -16.80
N VAL A 353 10.81 9.08 -17.99
CA VAL A 353 9.82 9.91 -18.67
C VAL A 353 9.68 9.46 -20.12
N PRO A 354 8.51 8.92 -20.51
CA PRO A 354 8.27 8.54 -21.88
C PRO A 354 8.15 9.73 -22.83
N THR A 355 8.67 9.55 -24.03
CA THR A 355 8.48 10.43 -25.18
C THR A 355 8.02 9.62 -26.39
N ILE A 356 7.69 10.29 -27.49
CA ILE A 356 7.29 9.60 -28.73
C ILE A 356 8.50 8.82 -29.28
N GLY A 357 8.44 7.49 -29.20
CA GLY A 357 9.45 6.56 -29.71
C GLY A 357 10.78 6.52 -28.95
N ALA A 358 10.81 7.00 -27.70
CA ALA A 358 11.96 6.84 -26.81
C ALA A 358 11.55 6.95 -25.33
N LEU A 359 12.35 6.34 -24.47
CA LEU A 359 12.36 6.61 -23.04
C LEU A 359 13.44 7.66 -22.72
N VAL A 360 13.08 8.71 -21.99
CA VAL A 360 14.05 9.66 -21.44
C VAL A 360 14.24 9.38 -19.96
N VAL A 361 15.49 9.25 -19.52
CA VAL A 361 15.83 9.10 -18.11
C VAL A 361 16.58 10.33 -17.66
N MET A 362 16.08 10.97 -16.60
CA MET A 362 16.67 12.14 -15.97
C MET A 362 17.31 11.73 -14.64
N SER A 363 18.61 11.93 -14.47
CA SER A 363 19.29 11.79 -13.18
C SER A 363 19.36 13.13 -12.48
N LEU A 364 18.83 13.17 -11.25
CA LEU A 364 18.89 14.30 -10.35
C LEU A 364 19.87 13.99 -9.21
N PRO A 365 21.01 14.69 -9.15
CA PRO A 365 21.86 14.67 -7.98
C PRO A 365 21.08 15.12 -6.73
N ARG A 366 21.45 14.60 -5.56
CA ARG A 366 20.77 14.88 -4.30
C ARG A 366 20.57 16.38 -4.03
N ASP A 367 21.59 17.21 -4.27
CA ASP A 367 21.49 18.66 -4.03
C ASP A 367 20.51 19.36 -4.98
N VAL A 368 20.34 18.87 -6.21
CA VAL A 368 19.35 19.35 -7.17
C VAL A 368 17.95 18.90 -6.76
N TYR A 369 17.80 17.63 -6.34
CA TYR A 369 16.52 17.10 -5.84
C TYR A 369 16.05 17.82 -4.57
N GLU A 370 16.98 18.23 -3.70
CA GLU A 370 16.69 19.08 -2.53
C GLU A 370 16.41 20.55 -2.89
N GLY A 371 16.73 20.96 -4.11
CA GLY A 371 16.61 22.34 -4.59
C GLY A 371 17.59 23.31 -3.94
N LYS A 372 18.78 22.83 -3.52
CA LYS A 372 19.91 23.66 -3.07
C LYS A 372 20.67 24.28 -4.23
N GLU A 373 20.63 23.62 -5.40
CA GLU A 373 21.41 24.00 -6.56
C GLU A 373 20.50 24.24 -7.77
N THR A 374 20.49 25.49 -8.24
CA THR A 374 19.56 25.97 -9.29
C THR A 374 20.20 26.08 -10.67
N SER A 375 21.49 25.76 -10.81
CA SER A 375 22.16 25.76 -12.11
C SER A 375 21.77 24.52 -12.90
N SER A 376 21.08 24.70 -14.03
CA SER A 376 20.63 23.66 -14.96
C SER A 376 21.72 22.70 -15.46
N GLY A 377 23.00 23.01 -15.23
CA GLY A 377 24.16 22.23 -15.69
C GLY A 377 24.45 20.92 -14.93
N LYS A 378 23.57 20.46 -14.03
CA LYS A 378 23.81 19.24 -13.23
C LYS A 378 22.79 18.10 -13.42
N VAL A 379 21.65 18.33 -14.05
CA VAL A 379 20.71 17.25 -14.39
C VAL A 379 21.23 16.54 -15.64
N ARG A 380 21.51 15.24 -15.51
CA ARG A 380 21.93 14.42 -16.66
C ARG A 380 20.68 13.81 -17.29
N THR A 381 20.55 13.94 -18.60
CA THR A 381 19.43 13.36 -19.34
C THR A 381 19.98 12.40 -20.38
N ARG A 382 19.45 11.17 -20.40
CA ARG A 382 19.77 10.16 -21.41
C ARG A 382 18.50 9.72 -22.12
N GLU A 383 18.59 9.52 -23.42
CA GLU A 383 17.50 9.03 -24.26
C GLU A 383 17.80 7.60 -24.71
N TYR A 384 16.81 6.73 -24.58
CA TYR A 384 16.82 5.34 -25.03
C TYR A 384 15.77 5.17 -26.12
N PRO A 385 16.15 5.16 -27.40
CA PRO A 385 15.24 4.93 -28.51
C PRO A 385 14.60 3.55 -28.41
N LEU A 386 13.31 3.45 -28.76
CA LEU A 386 12.61 2.17 -28.83
C LEU A 386 12.90 1.52 -30.19
N LEU A 387 13.95 0.70 -30.26
CA LEU A 387 14.40 0.03 -31.48
C LEU A 387 14.06 -1.46 -31.46
N GLU A 388 13.74 -2.00 -32.63
CA GLU A 388 13.63 -3.43 -32.88
C GLU A 388 14.92 -3.92 -33.53
N ASN A 389 15.69 -4.76 -32.83
CA ASN A 389 16.88 -5.39 -33.40
C ASN A 389 16.48 -6.70 -34.09
N THR A 390 16.19 -6.64 -35.39
CA THR A 390 16.11 -7.86 -36.22
C THR A 390 17.52 -8.20 -36.73
N ASP A 391 18.24 -9.06 -36.01
CA ASP A 391 19.50 -9.63 -36.52
C ASP A 391 19.18 -10.62 -37.65
N THR A 392 19.01 -10.10 -38.87
CA THR A 392 19.10 -10.92 -40.09
C THR A 392 20.44 -10.64 -40.75
N THR A 393 21.11 -11.72 -41.19
CA THR A 393 22.51 -11.76 -41.64
C THR A 393 22.86 -10.90 -42.88
N ILE A 394 21.93 -10.09 -43.39
CA ILE A 394 22.09 -9.42 -44.69
C ILE A 394 21.89 -7.90 -44.62
N GLU A 395 21.15 -7.32 -43.66
CA GLU A 395 21.04 -5.85 -43.52
C GLU A 395 20.51 -5.47 -42.11
N LYS A 396 21.27 -4.70 -41.32
CA LYS A 396 20.76 -4.10 -40.07
C LYS A 396 19.82 -2.95 -40.41
N THR A 397 18.51 -3.20 -40.33
CA THR A 397 17.49 -2.16 -40.40
C THR A 397 16.92 -1.93 -39.01
N ASP A 398 17.39 -0.89 -38.32
CA ASP A 398 16.88 -0.51 -37.01
C ASP A 398 15.46 0.09 -37.17
N THR A 399 14.43 -0.72 -36.94
CA THR A 399 13.04 -0.25 -37.01
C THR A 399 12.68 0.42 -35.69
N ARG A 400 12.29 1.70 -35.73
CA ARG A 400 11.90 2.46 -34.52
C ARG A 400 10.42 2.32 -34.24
N HIS A 401 10.07 1.92 -33.02
CA HIS A 401 8.69 1.98 -32.54
C HIS A 401 8.35 3.41 -32.15
N TRP A 402 7.32 3.98 -32.80
CA TRP A 402 6.85 5.34 -32.54
C TRP A 402 5.65 5.41 -31.58
N GLU A 403 5.20 4.25 -31.13
CA GLU A 403 4.10 4.15 -30.19
C GLU A 403 4.46 4.72 -28.82
N SER A 404 3.46 5.23 -28.11
CA SER A 404 3.67 5.69 -26.74
C SER A 404 3.81 4.50 -25.80
N ILE A 405 4.65 4.65 -24.79
CA ILE A 405 4.76 3.69 -23.68
C ILE A 405 3.40 3.64 -22.96
N SER A 406 2.78 2.46 -22.93
CA SER A 406 1.46 2.23 -22.33
C SER A 406 1.57 1.90 -20.84
N ALA A 407 2.63 1.22 -20.42
CA ALA A 407 2.85 0.90 -19.01
C ALA A 407 4.34 0.88 -18.69
N MET A 408 4.65 1.22 -17.45
CA MET A 408 6.01 1.25 -16.91
C MET A 408 5.94 0.89 -15.42
N THR A 409 6.88 0.10 -14.94
CA THR A 409 6.98 -0.25 -13.52
C THR A 409 8.43 -0.51 -13.17
N ILE A 410 8.75 -0.35 -11.91
CA ILE A 410 10.06 -0.73 -11.37
C ILE A 410 9.91 -1.95 -10.51
N ALA A 411 10.76 -2.94 -10.78
CA ALA A 411 10.88 -4.10 -9.95
C ALA A 411 12.22 -4.03 -9.22
N SER A 412 12.13 -3.97 -7.89
CA SER A 412 13.29 -4.09 -7.00
C SER A 412 13.23 -5.44 -6.30
N ASP A 413 14.39 -6.05 -6.17
CA ASP A 413 14.58 -7.26 -5.38
C ASP A 413 15.36 -6.91 -4.11
N ASP A 414 14.75 -7.20 -2.96
CA ASP A 414 15.32 -6.88 -1.65
C ASP A 414 16.63 -7.65 -1.39
N GLU A 415 16.80 -8.82 -2.00
CA GLU A 415 18.01 -9.65 -1.81
C GLU A 415 19.17 -9.16 -2.66
N SER A 416 18.95 -8.93 -3.96
CA SER A 416 19.99 -8.50 -4.89
C SER A 416 20.25 -6.99 -4.86
N LYS A 417 19.32 -6.20 -4.31
CA LYS A 417 19.32 -4.71 -4.34
C LYS A 417 19.38 -4.11 -5.75
N ILE A 418 19.21 -4.93 -6.79
CA ILE A 418 19.15 -4.48 -8.17
C ILE A 418 17.70 -4.06 -8.45
N SER A 419 17.55 -2.86 -9.00
CA SER A 419 16.28 -2.37 -9.51
C SER A 419 16.30 -2.37 -11.03
N SER A 420 15.22 -2.81 -11.65
CA SER A 420 15.06 -2.80 -13.09
C SER A 420 13.77 -2.09 -13.48
N LEU A 421 13.88 -1.22 -14.49
CA LEU A 421 12.78 -0.52 -15.11
C LEU A 421 12.24 -1.36 -16.24
N HIS A 422 10.98 -1.77 -16.14
CA HIS A 422 10.27 -2.45 -17.22
C HIS A 422 9.32 -1.47 -17.90
N LEU A 423 9.28 -1.51 -19.23
CA LEU A 423 8.38 -0.67 -20.02
C LEU A 423 7.77 -1.47 -21.17
N THR A 424 6.56 -1.07 -21.56
CA THR A 424 5.83 -1.67 -22.68
C THR A 424 5.11 -0.63 -23.50
N THR A 425 4.86 -0.96 -24.76
CA THR A 425 4.00 -0.21 -25.68
C THR A 425 2.71 -0.99 -25.93
N LEU A 426 1.71 -0.28 -26.45
CA LEU A 426 0.43 -0.92 -26.77
C LEU A 426 0.55 -1.95 -27.89
N GLY A 427 1.47 -1.80 -28.85
CA GLY A 427 1.72 -2.73 -29.96
C GLY A 427 2.59 -3.93 -29.60
N GLY A 428 2.87 -4.16 -28.32
CA GLY A 428 3.54 -5.37 -27.84
C GLY A 428 5.07 -5.29 -27.78
N HIS A 429 5.68 -4.15 -28.14
CA HIS A 429 7.10 -3.93 -27.84
C HIS A 429 7.30 -3.80 -26.32
N ALA A 430 8.35 -4.43 -25.81
CA ALA A 430 8.67 -4.50 -24.39
C ALA A 430 10.17 -4.45 -24.18
N ALA A 431 10.59 -3.74 -23.13
CA ALA A 431 11.99 -3.54 -22.80
C ALA A 431 12.22 -3.52 -21.29
N ILE A 432 13.45 -3.83 -20.89
CA ILE A 432 13.96 -3.71 -19.53
C ILE A 432 15.27 -2.89 -19.53
N LYS A 433 15.45 -2.07 -18.49
CA LYS A 433 16.71 -1.39 -18.18
C LYS A 433 17.10 -1.64 -16.72
N GLU A 434 18.28 -2.20 -16.49
CA GLU A 434 18.85 -2.30 -15.15
C GLU A 434 19.37 -0.94 -14.68
N LEU A 435 19.04 -0.57 -13.44
CA LEU A 435 19.31 0.75 -12.87
C LEU A 435 20.50 0.70 -11.90
N ILE A 436 21.68 0.38 -12.43
CA ILE A 436 22.91 0.14 -11.64
C ILE A 436 23.65 1.45 -11.33
N GLU A 437 23.98 2.25 -12.35
CA GLU A 437 24.64 3.55 -12.21
C GLU A 437 24.31 4.52 -13.37
N PHE A 438 24.40 5.82 -13.11
CA PHE A 438 24.31 6.90 -14.12
C PHE A 438 25.68 7.30 -14.68
N ASN A 439 26.48 6.31 -15.07
CA ASN A 439 27.80 6.55 -15.66
C ASN A 439 27.77 6.38 -17.18
N ASP A 440 28.15 7.43 -17.90
CA ASP A 440 28.10 7.46 -19.37
C ASP A 440 29.02 6.43 -20.03
N THR A 441 30.04 5.94 -19.31
CA THR A 441 31.13 5.11 -19.85
C THR A 441 30.83 3.61 -19.91
N GLN A 442 29.80 3.10 -19.22
CA GLN A 442 29.47 1.67 -19.17
C GLN A 442 28.11 1.31 -19.73
N ASP A 443 27.25 2.30 -19.98
CA ASP A 443 25.91 2.08 -20.52
C ASP A 443 25.96 2.15 -22.05
N ASP A 444 25.61 1.04 -22.67
CA ASP A 444 25.53 0.85 -24.13
C ASP A 444 24.40 1.68 -24.78
N GLY A 445 23.56 2.34 -23.99
CA GLY A 445 22.43 3.12 -24.47
C GLY A 445 21.31 2.24 -25.04
N LEU A 446 21.38 0.92 -24.82
CA LEU A 446 20.43 -0.04 -25.35
C LEU A 446 19.47 -0.51 -24.25
N LEU A 447 18.32 -0.99 -24.73
CA LEU A 447 17.29 -1.64 -23.95
C LEU A 447 17.35 -3.13 -24.22
N SER A 448 17.22 -3.93 -23.17
CA SER A 448 17.21 -5.39 -23.27
C SER A 448 15.78 -5.92 -23.35
N PRO A 449 15.54 -7.10 -23.93
CA PRO A 449 14.23 -7.75 -23.85
C PRO A 449 13.97 -8.28 -22.41
N PRO A 450 12.76 -8.10 -21.86
CA PRO A 450 12.45 -8.60 -20.52
C PRO A 450 12.25 -10.12 -20.51
N PRO A 451 12.49 -10.80 -19.37
CA PRO A 451 12.46 -12.27 -19.28
C PRO A 451 11.10 -12.90 -19.60
N TRP A 452 10.00 -12.17 -19.39
CA TRP A 452 8.64 -12.61 -19.68
C TRP A 452 8.24 -12.47 -21.16
N LYS A 453 9.04 -11.77 -21.99
CA LYS A 453 8.69 -11.47 -23.39
C LYS A 453 8.51 -12.75 -24.22
N SER A 454 9.34 -13.76 -23.99
CA SER A 454 9.24 -15.05 -24.66
C SER A 454 7.91 -15.76 -24.40
N GLN A 455 7.37 -15.64 -23.18
CA GLN A 455 6.06 -16.22 -22.83
C GLN A 455 4.92 -15.49 -23.52
N PHE A 456 4.98 -14.15 -23.58
CA PHE A 456 4.03 -13.35 -24.35
C PHE A 456 4.06 -13.70 -25.84
N ASP A 457 5.25 -13.82 -26.43
CA ASP A 457 5.41 -14.16 -27.84
C ASP A 457 4.89 -15.56 -28.16
N ALA A 458 5.20 -16.56 -27.32
CA ALA A 458 4.69 -17.92 -27.47
C ALA A 458 3.15 -17.97 -27.43
N MET A 459 2.50 -17.17 -26.58
CA MET A 459 1.04 -17.09 -26.54
C MET A 459 0.44 -16.37 -27.75
N ARG A 460 1.09 -15.32 -28.24
CA ARG A 460 0.70 -14.64 -29.48
C ARG A 460 0.79 -15.59 -30.67
N GLU A 461 1.85 -16.39 -30.75
CA GLU A 461 2.03 -17.43 -31.77
C GLU A 461 1.00 -18.56 -31.65
N SER A 462 0.69 -19.02 -30.43
CA SER A 462 -0.39 -20.00 -30.23
C SER A 462 -1.73 -19.45 -30.70
N PHE A 463 -2.06 -18.20 -30.36
CA PHE A 463 -3.29 -17.55 -30.80
C PHE A 463 -3.36 -17.40 -32.32
N ASP A 464 -2.23 -17.11 -32.97
CA ASP A 464 -2.10 -17.05 -34.42
C ASP A 464 -2.44 -18.39 -35.09
N ILE A 465 -1.89 -19.47 -34.54
CA ILE A 465 -2.12 -20.85 -35.01
C ILE A 465 -3.57 -21.26 -34.75
N ASP A 466 -4.09 -21.01 -33.56
CA ASP A 466 -5.45 -21.43 -33.15
C ASP A 466 -6.54 -20.75 -34.00
N HIS A 467 -6.24 -19.60 -34.61
CA HIS A 467 -7.16 -18.81 -35.42
C HIS A 467 -6.77 -18.74 -36.90
N ASP A 468 -5.77 -19.51 -37.35
CA ASP A 468 -5.27 -19.55 -38.73
C ASP A 468 -4.94 -18.16 -39.32
N LEU A 469 -4.28 -17.30 -38.53
CA LEU A 469 -4.04 -15.88 -38.89
C LEU A 469 -2.78 -15.64 -39.74
N GLY A 470 -1.95 -16.66 -39.95
CA GLY A 470 -0.81 -16.58 -40.89
C GLY A 470 0.29 -15.62 -40.47
N GLY A 471 0.54 -15.48 -39.16
CA GLY A 471 1.53 -14.58 -38.57
C GLY A 471 1.02 -13.17 -38.28
N LEU A 472 -0.28 -12.91 -38.50
CA LEU A 472 -0.90 -11.60 -38.37
C LEU A 472 -1.55 -11.37 -36.98
N ALA A 473 -1.29 -12.23 -35.99
CA ALA A 473 -1.70 -11.96 -34.61
C ALA A 473 -0.95 -10.77 -33.97
N THR A 474 -1.71 -9.88 -33.34
CA THR A 474 -1.21 -8.76 -32.53
C THR A 474 -1.52 -8.96 -31.06
N GLY A 475 -0.55 -8.69 -30.20
CA GLY A 475 -0.72 -8.69 -28.75
C GLY A 475 -0.62 -7.27 -28.20
N ARG A 476 -1.61 -6.86 -27.41
CA ARG A 476 -1.65 -5.52 -26.80
C ARG A 476 -1.37 -5.58 -25.31
N ILE A 477 -0.31 -4.91 -24.87
CA ILE A 477 0.08 -4.87 -23.46
C ILE A 477 -0.51 -3.62 -22.80
N TRP A 478 -1.34 -3.83 -21.78
CA TRP A 478 -2.14 -2.79 -21.15
C TRP A 478 -1.61 -2.35 -19.78
N GLY A 479 -0.95 -3.23 -19.04
CA GLY A 479 -0.53 -2.93 -17.68
C GLY A 479 0.65 -3.77 -17.22
N LEU A 480 1.46 -3.16 -16.35
CA LEU A 480 2.55 -3.79 -15.63
C LEU A 480 2.39 -3.49 -14.15
N ALA A 481 2.73 -4.45 -13.29
CA ALA A 481 2.87 -4.19 -11.86
C ALA A 481 3.97 -5.08 -11.28
N ALA A 482 4.67 -4.58 -10.26
CA ALA A 482 5.75 -5.33 -9.62
C ALA A 482 5.55 -5.43 -8.11
N TYR A 483 5.98 -6.56 -7.54
CA TYR A 483 5.98 -6.79 -6.10
C TYR A 483 7.01 -7.87 -5.74
N GLY A 484 7.91 -7.60 -4.78
CA GLY A 484 8.86 -8.58 -4.26
C GLY A 484 9.73 -9.25 -5.33
N GLY A 485 10.30 -8.47 -6.26
CA GLY A 485 11.10 -8.98 -7.38
C GLY A 485 10.30 -9.74 -8.45
N LEU A 486 8.97 -9.80 -8.35
CA LEU A 486 8.07 -10.35 -9.37
C LEU A 486 7.46 -9.25 -10.20
N ILE A 487 7.12 -9.58 -11.44
CA ILE A 487 6.38 -8.72 -12.36
C ILE A 487 5.15 -9.45 -12.89
N ALA A 488 4.03 -8.74 -12.93
CA ALA A 488 2.78 -9.13 -13.54
C ALA A 488 2.54 -8.30 -14.80
N VAL A 489 2.15 -8.95 -15.90
CA VAL A 489 1.91 -8.30 -17.19
C VAL A 489 0.51 -8.66 -17.69
N ALA A 490 -0.33 -7.65 -17.91
CA ALA A 490 -1.66 -7.82 -18.48
C ALA A 490 -1.67 -7.47 -19.96
N PHE A 491 -2.15 -8.40 -20.78
CA PHE A 491 -2.26 -8.18 -22.23
C PHE A 491 -3.48 -8.88 -22.84
N THR A 492 -3.81 -8.49 -24.07
CA THR A 492 -4.90 -9.07 -24.88
C THR A 492 -4.36 -9.48 -26.24
N LEU A 493 -4.95 -10.51 -26.86
CA LEU A 493 -4.56 -11.01 -28.18
C LEU A 493 -5.69 -10.77 -29.19
N HIS A 494 -5.33 -10.34 -30.40
CA HIS A 494 -6.25 -9.93 -31.46
C HIS A 494 -5.70 -10.31 -32.85
N PRO A 495 -6.57 -10.48 -33.86
CA PRO A 495 -6.13 -10.48 -35.25
C PRO A 495 -5.67 -9.07 -35.67
N GLY A 496 -4.62 -8.99 -36.47
CA GLY A 496 -3.96 -7.73 -36.83
C GLY A 496 -4.44 -7.10 -38.15
N ASP A 497 -4.99 -7.88 -39.07
CA ASP A 497 -5.36 -7.45 -40.43
C ASP A 497 -6.87 -7.43 -40.69
N MET A 498 -7.69 -7.70 -39.66
CA MET A 498 -9.15 -7.71 -39.75
C MET A 498 -9.82 -7.07 -38.53
N ILE A 499 -11.06 -6.63 -38.72
CA ILE A 499 -11.87 -6.10 -37.63
C ILE A 499 -12.41 -7.25 -36.80
N GLU A 500 -11.98 -7.31 -35.54
CA GLU A 500 -12.50 -8.27 -34.59
C GLU A 500 -13.79 -7.75 -33.94
N TYR A 501 -14.90 -8.46 -34.13
CA TYR A 501 -16.13 -8.22 -33.39
C TYR A 501 -16.20 -9.16 -32.18
N ARG A 502 -15.95 -8.62 -30.98
CA ARG A 502 -16.07 -9.37 -29.72
C ARG A 502 -17.35 -9.02 -28.97
N THR A 503 -18.01 -10.05 -28.47
CA THR A 503 -18.99 -9.90 -27.38
C THR A 503 -18.27 -9.87 -26.03
N GLY A 504 -18.88 -9.29 -24.99
CA GLY A 504 -18.28 -9.25 -23.64
C GLY A 504 -17.88 -10.63 -23.09
N SER A 505 -18.58 -11.71 -23.49
CA SER A 505 -18.23 -13.09 -23.11
C SER A 505 -16.99 -13.63 -23.82
N GLN A 506 -16.54 -12.99 -24.89
CA GLN A 506 -15.34 -13.36 -25.67
C GLN A 506 -14.14 -12.47 -25.34
N GLU A 507 -14.34 -11.38 -24.60
CA GLU A 507 -13.22 -10.59 -24.11
C GLU A 507 -12.34 -11.42 -23.18
N ARG A 508 -11.03 -11.35 -23.38
CA ARG A 508 -10.01 -12.07 -22.62
C ARG A 508 -8.85 -11.15 -22.32
N THR A 509 -8.53 -11.04 -21.04
CA THR A 509 -7.27 -10.47 -20.55
C THR A 509 -6.46 -11.60 -19.95
N ILE A 510 -5.20 -11.70 -20.35
CA ILE A 510 -4.25 -12.69 -19.83
C ILE A 510 -3.28 -11.95 -18.93
N ILE A 511 -3.03 -12.49 -17.73
CA ILE A 511 -2.01 -12.03 -16.81
C ILE A 511 -0.93 -13.11 -16.71
N VAL A 512 0.31 -12.74 -17.04
CA VAL A 512 1.49 -13.57 -16.81
C VAL A 512 2.33 -13.03 -15.68
N PHE A 513 3.01 -13.94 -14.99
CA PHE A 513 3.93 -13.62 -13.91
C PHE A 513 5.32 -14.11 -14.24
N SER A 514 6.33 -13.30 -13.91
CA SER A 514 7.72 -13.68 -14.07
C SER A 514 8.58 -13.05 -13.00
N LYS A 515 9.81 -13.54 -12.88
CA LYS A 515 10.87 -12.85 -12.16
C LYS A 515 11.23 -11.58 -12.93
N ALA A 516 11.51 -10.50 -12.21
CA ALA A 516 11.92 -9.24 -12.81
C ALA A 516 13.29 -9.35 -13.50
N ASN A 517 14.24 -10.07 -12.87
CA ASN A 517 15.63 -10.15 -13.32
C ASN A 517 16.08 -11.61 -13.54
N LEU A 518 16.92 -11.83 -14.55
CA LEU A 518 17.48 -13.15 -14.90
C LEU A 518 18.56 -13.63 -13.92
N HIS A 519 19.20 -12.71 -13.17
CA HIS A 519 20.25 -13.02 -12.21
C HIS A 519 19.76 -13.72 -10.93
N GLN A 520 18.45 -13.84 -10.74
CA GLN A 520 17.88 -14.53 -9.59
C GLN A 520 18.11 -16.03 -9.68
N GLN A 521 18.64 -16.63 -8.60
CA GLN A 521 18.84 -18.09 -8.51
C GLN A 521 17.54 -18.86 -8.85
N PRO A 522 17.63 -20.08 -9.40
CA PRO A 522 16.49 -20.87 -9.85
C PRO A 522 15.58 -21.40 -8.72
N GLN A 523 15.64 -20.85 -7.51
CA GLN A 523 14.63 -21.13 -6.50
C GLN A 523 13.25 -20.70 -7.02
N ALA A 524 12.26 -21.58 -6.85
CA ALA A 524 10.89 -21.34 -7.25
C ALA A 524 10.35 -20.11 -6.50
N PRO A 525 10.09 -19.00 -7.20
CA PRO A 525 9.60 -17.79 -6.55
C PRO A 525 8.21 -18.02 -5.95
N SER A 526 7.99 -17.54 -4.73
CA SER A 526 6.71 -17.67 -4.02
C SER A 526 6.02 -16.31 -3.92
N PHE A 527 4.76 -16.23 -4.33
CA PHE A 527 3.92 -15.06 -4.08
C PHE A 527 3.60 -14.88 -2.58
N LEU A 528 3.84 -15.92 -1.79
CA LEU A 528 3.59 -15.93 -0.35
C LEU A 528 4.89 -15.78 0.41
N ARG A 529 4.85 -14.93 1.43
CA ARG A 529 5.93 -14.79 2.39
C ARG A 529 6.22 -16.13 3.05
N GLU A 530 7.50 -16.50 3.13
CA GLU A 530 7.92 -17.68 3.87
C GLU A 530 7.64 -17.51 5.36
N LEU A 531 7.00 -18.54 5.93
CA LEU A 531 6.69 -18.55 7.35
C LEU A 531 7.87 -19.10 8.15
N PRO A 532 8.16 -18.53 9.34
CA PRO A 532 9.14 -19.11 10.24
C PRO A 532 8.68 -20.48 10.75
N VAL A 533 9.63 -21.30 11.18
CA VAL A 533 9.32 -22.55 11.88
C VAL A 533 8.85 -22.21 13.30
N PHE A 534 7.61 -22.57 13.62
CA PHE A 534 6.98 -22.28 14.92
C PHE A 534 7.42 -23.28 16.01
N THR A 535 8.67 -23.20 16.45
CA THR A 535 9.15 -23.96 17.62
C THR A 535 8.61 -23.34 18.93
N SER A 536 8.61 -24.11 20.03
CA SER A 536 8.21 -23.60 21.35
C SER A 536 9.07 -22.41 21.80
N ASP A 537 10.39 -22.49 21.60
CA ASP A 537 11.32 -21.40 21.90
C ASP A 537 11.04 -20.15 21.06
N PHE A 538 10.70 -20.32 19.78
CA PHE A 538 10.34 -19.21 18.91
C PHE A 538 9.08 -18.51 19.41
N LEU A 539 8.02 -19.26 19.75
CA LEU A 539 6.79 -18.69 20.27
C LEU A 539 7.03 -17.95 21.60
N ARG A 540 7.81 -18.53 22.53
CA ARG A 540 8.19 -17.89 23.79
C ARG A 540 8.88 -16.54 23.54
N LEU A 541 9.95 -16.52 22.75
CA LEU A 541 10.74 -15.32 22.48
C LEU A 541 9.88 -14.20 21.86
N ARG A 542 8.89 -14.55 21.03
CA ARG A 542 7.96 -13.57 20.44
C ARG A 542 6.97 -13.00 21.46
N ARG A 543 6.51 -13.80 22.43
CA ARG A 543 5.67 -13.30 23.54
C ARG A 543 6.47 -12.42 24.50
N GLU A 544 7.75 -12.74 24.73
CA GLU A 544 8.66 -11.94 25.55
C GLU A 544 8.92 -10.53 24.97
N VAL A 545 8.56 -10.25 23.72
CA VAL A 545 8.52 -8.87 23.17
C VAL A 545 7.29 -8.09 23.68
N VAL A 546 6.17 -8.77 23.88
CA VAL A 546 4.89 -8.18 24.33
C VAL A 546 4.87 -7.98 25.85
N LEU A 547 5.35 -8.98 26.59
CA LEU A 547 5.30 -9.00 28.06
C LEU A 547 5.88 -7.74 28.72
N PRO A 548 7.07 -7.24 28.37
CA PRO A 548 7.60 -6.02 28.96
C PRO A 548 6.71 -4.81 28.69
N PHE A 549 6.06 -4.71 27.52
CA PHE A 549 5.15 -3.59 27.24
C PHE A 549 3.94 -3.62 28.19
N THR A 550 3.32 -4.79 28.36
CA THR A 550 2.16 -4.94 29.26
C THR A 550 2.53 -4.79 30.73
N LEU A 551 3.70 -5.31 31.14
CA LEU A 551 4.15 -5.30 32.55
C LEU A 551 4.84 -3.99 32.98
N ARG A 552 5.46 -3.24 32.06
CA ARG A 552 6.21 -1.99 32.36
C ARG A 552 5.43 -0.71 32.06
N SER A 553 4.28 -0.79 31.39
CA SER A 553 3.40 0.36 31.13
C SER A 553 2.76 0.87 32.42
N LEU A 554 3.57 1.32 33.38
CA LEU A 554 3.16 1.76 34.71
C LEU A 554 2.80 3.25 34.70
N ASP A 555 1.66 3.55 34.10
CA ASP A 555 0.68 4.43 34.72
C ASP A 555 -0.39 3.48 35.28
N TYR A 556 -0.27 3.12 36.56
CA TYR A 556 -1.22 2.23 37.23
C TYR A 556 -2.62 2.86 37.24
N ASP A 557 -3.41 2.60 36.19
CA ASP A 557 -4.82 2.98 36.16
C ASP A 557 -5.61 2.00 37.04
N ASP A 558 -5.63 2.30 38.34
CA ASP A 558 -6.37 1.54 39.36
C ASP A 558 -7.89 1.54 39.11
N ARG A 559 -8.39 2.35 38.17
CA ARG A 559 -9.83 2.54 37.93
C ARG A 559 -10.43 1.55 36.94
N ASN A 560 -9.62 0.90 36.09
CA ASN A 560 -10.11 -0.01 35.05
C ASN A 560 -9.89 -1.50 35.41
N PRO A 561 -10.95 -2.25 35.79
CA PRO A 561 -10.86 -3.67 36.14
C PRO A 561 -10.27 -4.55 35.02
N TRP A 562 -10.50 -4.20 33.75
CA TRP A 562 -9.99 -4.95 32.61
C TRP A 562 -8.49 -4.77 32.41
N TYR A 563 -7.96 -3.62 32.79
CA TYR A 563 -6.51 -3.40 32.80
C TYR A 563 -5.86 -4.28 33.86
N GLN A 564 -6.39 -4.32 35.09
CA GLN A 564 -5.91 -5.21 36.16
C GLN A 564 -5.91 -6.68 35.71
N LYS A 565 -6.98 -7.13 35.05
CA LYS A 565 -7.07 -8.47 34.47
C LYS A 565 -6.02 -8.72 33.38
N LEU A 566 -5.79 -7.76 32.48
CA LEU A 566 -4.79 -7.86 31.40
C LEU A 566 -3.36 -7.99 31.94
N VAL A 567 -3.00 -7.21 32.96
CA VAL A 567 -1.66 -7.27 33.54
C VAL A 567 -1.50 -8.56 34.37
N TYR A 568 -2.55 -9.03 35.05
CA TYR A 568 -2.55 -10.34 35.72
C TYR A 568 -2.26 -11.48 34.72
N THR A 569 -2.98 -11.53 33.58
CA THR A 569 -2.78 -12.60 32.59
C THR A 569 -1.41 -12.54 31.93
N ALA A 570 -0.87 -11.35 31.68
CA ALA A 570 0.50 -11.20 31.21
C ALA A 570 1.53 -11.69 32.25
N ALA A 571 1.34 -11.39 33.54
CA ALA A 571 2.22 -11.86 34.61
C ALA A 571 2.17 -13.39 34.76
N CYS A 572 0.98 -14.00 34.65
CA CYS A 572 0.84 -15.46 34.60
C CYS A 572 1.53 -16.07 33.38
N CYS A 573 1.40 -15.46 32.20
CA CYS A 573 2.10 -15.92 30.99
C CYS A 573 3.63 -15.89 31.17
N ALA A 574 4.17 -14.82 31.77
CA ALA A 574 5.60 -14.72 32.09
C ALA A 574 6.04 -15.83 33.06
N LEU A 575 5.26 -16.09 34.11
CA LEU A 575 5.55 -17.12 35.11
C LEU A 575 5.54 -18.55 34.54
N VAL A 576 4.65 -18.83 33.59
CA VAL A 576 4.48 -20.19 33.02
C VAL A 576 5.58 -20.52 32.01
N GLU A 577 5.96 -19.58 31.13
CA GLU A 577 6.81 -19.90 29.96
C GLU A 577 8.14 -19.13 29.91
N SER A 578 8.24 -17.95 30.51
CA SER A 578 9.42 -17.09 30.35
C SER A 578 10.66 -17.67 31.07
N GLN A 579 11.81 -17.50 30.42
CA GLN A 579 13.12 -17.84 31.00
C GLN A 579 13.90 -16.58 31.41
N ASP A 580 13.36 -15.38 31.18
CA ASP A 580 13.98 -14.11 31.51
C ASP A 580 13.68 -13.72 32.97
N GLU A 581 14.72 -13.74 33.81
CA GLU A 581 14.63 -13.34 35.22
C GLU A 581 14.10 -11.91 35.42
N SER A 582 14.37 -11.00 34.47
CA SER A 582 13.89 -9.63 34.53
C SER A 582 12.38 -9.52 34.33
N LEU A 583 11.80 -10.39 33.49
CA LEU A 583 10.35 -10.50 33.30
C LEU A 583 9.68 -11.14 34.50
N LEU A 584 10.29 -12.16 35.11
CA LEU A 584 9.80 -12.75 36.35
C LEU A 584 9.80 -11.75 37.51
N LEU A 585 10.84 -10.90 37.61
CA LEU A 585 10.90 -9.82 38.58
C LEU A 585 9.80 -8.77 38.34
N GLN A 586 9.47 -8.47 37.09
CA GLN A 586 8.37 -7.57 36.73
C GLN A 586 7.01 -8.17 37.05
N ALA A 587 6.79 -9.45 36.73
CA ALA A 587 5.58 -10.19 37.10
C ALA A 587 5.38 -10.20 38.63
N ARG A 588 6.44 -10.39 39.41
CA ARG A 588 6.38 -10.29 40.87
C ARG A 588 5.91 -8.92 41.36
N LYS A 589 6.47 -7.83 40.81
CA LYS A 589 6.04 -6.45 41.15
C LYS A 589 4.57 -6.22 40.82
N VAL A 590 4.10 -6.75 39.69
CA VAL A 590 2.68 -6.69 39.30
C VAL A 590 1.80 -7.43 40.30
N PHE A 591 2.17 -8.65 40.72
CA PHE A 591 1.39 -9.39 41.72
C PHE A 591 1.36 -8.68 43.08
N GLU A 592 2.47 -8.08 43.53
CA GLU A 592 2.53 -7.27 44.75
C GLU A 592 1.60 -6.05 44.66
N TRP A 593 1.58 -5.36 43.51
CA TRP A 593 0.66 -4.25 43.26
C TRP A 593 -0.80 -4.71 43.22
N LEU A 594 -1.16 -5.75 42.46
CA LEU A 594 -2.53 -6.26 42.36
C LEU A 594 -3.08 -6.71 43.71
N ALA A 595 -2.27 -7.39 44.53
CA ALA A 595 -2.64 -7.79 45.88
C ALA A 595 -2.94 -6.57 46.76
N THR A 596 -2.16 -5.49 46.63
CA THR A 596 -2.35 -4.24 47.37
C THR A 596 -3.58 -3.46 46.88
N ALA A 597 -3.77 -3.35 45.56
CA ALA A 597 -4.81 -2.54 44.95
C ALA A 597 -6.20 -3.16 45.06
N THR A 598 -6.31 -4.49 44.98
CA THR A 598 -7.59 -5.21 44.94
C THR A 598 -7.90 -6.01 46.22
N GLY A 599 -6.90 -6.23 47.08
CA GLY A 599 -7.04 -7.05 48.29
C GLY A 599 -7.07 -8.56 48.03
N VAL A 600 -6.71 -9.01 46.82
CA VAL A 600 -6.72 -10.44 46.44
C VAL A 600 -5.49 -11.19 46.99
N ASP A 601 -5.67 -12.45 47.37
CA ASP A 601 -4.56 -13.32 47.79
C ASP A 601 -3.83 -13.92 46.58
N LEU A 602 -2.59 -13.47 46.36
CA LEU A 602 -1.67 -13.93 45.31
C LEU A 602 -0.42 -14.62 45.87
N THR A 603 -0.51 -15.16 47.08
CA THR A 603 0.63 -15.79 47.76
C THR A 603 1.20 -16.99 46.98
N GLU A 604 0.34 -17.73 46.26
CA GLU A 604 0.75 -18.85 45.41
C GLU A 604 1.60 -18.38 44.22
N GLU A 605 1.12 -17.37 43.50
CA GLU A 605 1.81 -16.75 42.36
C GLU A 605 3.15 -16.17 42.77
N LEU A 606 3.19 -15.41 43.88
CA LEU A 606 4.41 -14.78 44.39
C LEU A 606 5.50 -15.81 44.75
N LYS A 607 5.13 -16.97 45.33
CA LYS A 607 6.07 -18.06 45.62
C LYS A 607 6.64 -18.69 44.35
N LYS A 608 5.83 -18.75 43.29
CA LYS A 608 6.20 -19.34 41.99
C LYS A 608 6.99 -18.38 41.09
N CYS A 609 7.11 -17.10 41.42
CA CYS A 609 7.98 -16.17 40.68
C CYS A 609 9.49 -16.45 40.82
N SER A 610 9.92 -17.33 41.74
CA SER A 610 11.34 -17.60 41.99
C SER A 610 11.96 -18.64 41.05
N THR A 611 11.16 -19.42 40.32
CA THR A 611 11.64 -20.43 39.37
C THR A 611 10.84 -20.35 38.07
N PRO A 612 11.45 -20.58 36.89
CA PRO A 612 10.73 -20.63 35.62
C PRO A 612 9.93 -21.93 35.47
N GLY A 613 8.92 -21.94 34.58
CA GLY A 613 8.20 -23.16 34.19
C GLY A 613 7.13 -23.63 35.18
N ASN A 614 6.54 -22.70 35.93
CA ASN A 614 5.52 -23.02 36.93
C ASN A 614 4.11 -23.13 36.31
N LYS A 615 3.20 -23.82 37.01
CA LYS A 615 1.77 -23.88 36.66
C LYS A 615 0.95 -23.27 37.79
N ILE A 616 -0.16 -22.61 37.48
CA ILE A 616 -1.11 -22.07 38.46
C ILE A 616 -2.43 -22.82 38.30
N GLU A 617 -2.91 -23.38 39.41
CA GLU A 617 -4.17 -24.13 39.43
C GLU A 617 -5.37 -23.19 39.26
N SER A 618 -6.52 -23.74 38.87
CA SER A 618 -7.78 -22.99 38.80
C SER A 618 -8.20 -22.50 40.19
N LYS A 619 -8.61 -21.23 40.29
CA LYS A 619 -9.12 -20.64 41.55
C LYS A 619 -10.49 -21.22 41.93
N SER A 620 -10.74 -21.36 43.23
CA SER A 620 -12.01 -21.89 43.77
C SER A 620 -13.16 -20.90 43.61
N ALA A 621 -14.40 -21.36 43.77
CA ALA A 621 -15.58 -20.49 43.67
C ALA A 621 -15.56 -19.34 44.71
N GLU A 622 -15.00 -19.58 45.90
CA GLU A 622 -14.84 -18.58 46.95
C GLU A 622 -13.84 -17.50 46.54
N GLN A 623 -12.72 -17.89 45.92
CA GLN A 623 -11.70 -16.95 45.45
C GLN A 623 -12.21 -16.12 44.26
N LEU A 624 -12.96 -16.75 43.34
CA LEU A 624 -13.55 -16.10 42.17
C LEU A 624 -14.64 -15.08 42.52
N ASN A 625 -15.31 -15.26 43.66
CA ASN A 625 -16.38 -14.38 44.13
C ASN A 625 -15.93 -13.49 45.31
N GLY A 626 -14.67 -13.62 45.75
CA GLY A 626 -14.07 -12.84 46.84
C GLY A 626 -13.50 -11.50 46.38
N ALA A 627 -12.80 -10.82 47.29
CA ALA A 627 -12.14 -9.55 47.01
C ALA A 627 -11.12 -9.69 45.87
N GLY A 628 -11.22 -8.81 44.87
CA GLY A 628 -10.36 -8.83 43.68
C GLY A 628 -10.59 -10.00 42.72
N GLY A 629 -11.64 -10.81 42.91
CA GLY A 629 -11.92 -11.99 42.07
C GLY A 629 -12.17 -11.68 40.58
N HIS A 630 -12.40 -10.41 40.20
CA HIS A 630 -12.59 -9.97 38.81
C HIS A 630 -11.33 -10.06 37.96
N ILE A 631 -10.14 -10.14 38.56
CA ILE A 631 -8.87 -10.32 37.83
C ILE A 631 -8.72 -11.75 37.30
N PHE A 632 -9.44 -12.72 37.87
CA PHE A 632 -9.38 -14.11 37.42
C PHE A 632 -10.34 -14.36 36.25
N GLU A 633 -9.94 -15.24 35.33
CA GLU A 633 -10.82 -15.69 34.25
C GLU A 633 -11.80 -16.74 34.76
N LYS A 634 -13.09 -16.56 34.43
CA LYS A 634 -14.16 -17.53 34.64
C LYS A 634 -14.56 -18.13 33.30
N CYS A 635 -14.98 -19.39 33.32
CA CYS A 635 -15.52 -20.04 32.14
C CYS A 635 -16.95 -19.56 31.87
N ASP A 636 -17.25 -19.05 30.68
CA ASP A 636 -18.58 -18.55 30.34
C ASP A 636 -19.64 -19.67 30.33
N ILE A 637 -19.21 -20.92 30.13
CA ILE A 637 -20.07 -22.11 30.08
C ILE A 637 -20.44 -22.61 31.48
N CYS A 638 -19.47 -22.80 32.37
CA CYS A 638 -19.68 -23.44 33.68
C CYS A 638 -19.30 -22.58 34.89
N GLN A 639 -18.83 -21.35 34.67
CA GLN A 639 -18.43 -20.38 35.69
C GLN A 639 -17.25 -20.82 36.57
N ALA A 640 -16.62 -21.96 36.28
CA ALA A 640 -15.42 -22.44 36.95
C ALA A 640 -14.20 -21.60 36.59
N GLY A 641 -13.20 -21.57 37.48
CA GLY A 641 -11.95 -20.86 37.26
C GLY A 641 -11.12 -21.50 36.14
N VAL A 642 -10.37 -20.67 35.42
CA VAL A 642 -9.46 -21.09 34.35
C VAL A 642 -8.03 -21.21 34.89
N ALA A 643 -7.36 -22.33 34.64
CA ALA A 643 -5.99 -22.59 35.09
C ALA A 643 -4.94 -22.01 34.13
N TRP A 644 -3.72 -21.83 34.64
CA TRP A 644 -2.54 -21.43 33.84
C TRP A 644 -1.51 -22.55 33.80
N TYR A 645 -1.52 -23.33 32.72
CA TYR A 645 -0.52 -24.36 32.43
C TYR A 645 0.12 -24.19 31.05
N SER A 646 -0.48 -23.35 30.20
CA SER A 646 -0.06 -23.08 28.81
C SER A 646 -0.40 -21.63 28.43
N PRO A 647 0.46 -20.96 27.65
CA PRO A 647 0.16 -19.67 27.05
C PRO A 647 -0.59 -19.76 25.69
N GLN A 648 -0.71 -20.95 25.10
CA GLN A 648 -1.49 -21.20 23.88
C GLN A 648 -2.92 -21.65 24.19
N GLU A 649 -3.10 -22.37 25.29
CA GLU A 649 -4.34 -23.07 25.63
C GLU A 649 -4.80 -22.69 27.04
N ALA A 650 -6.12 -22.67 27.22
CA ALA A 650 -6.77 -22.45 28.49
C ALA A 650 -7.74 -23.60 28.76
N GLN A 651 -7.75 -24.10 29.99
CA GLN A 651 -8.72 -25.10 30.43
C GLN A 651 -9.34 -24.68 31.76
N CYS A 652 -10.66 -24.75 31.87
CA CYS A 652 -11.34 -24.51 33.14
C CYS A 652 -11.39 -25.77 34.02
N ALA A 653 -11.65 -25.60 35.31
CA ALA A 653 -11.75 -26.74 36.25
C ALA A 653 -12.87 -27.74 35.87
N GLY A 654 -13.87 -27.30 35.10
CA GLY A 654 -14.92 -28.16 34.54
C GLY A 654 -14.53 -28.92 33.27
N GLY A 655 -13.34 -28.68 32.72
CA GLY A 655 -12.78 -29.40 31.57
C GLY A 655 -12.97 -28.74 30.20
N HIS A 656 -13.66 -27.60 30.08
CA HIS A 656 -13.79 -26.87 28.81
C HIS A 656 -12.45 -26.27 28.38
N LEU A 657 -12.11 -26.44 27.10
CA LEU A 657 -10.84 -26.03 26.48
C LEU A 657 -11.06 -24.82 25.55
N PHE A 658 -10.17 -23.84 25.62
CA PHE A 658 -10.18 -22.64 24.80
C PHE A 658 -8.78 -22.29 24.29
N VAL A 659 -8.69 -21.56 23.18
CA VAL A 659 -7.45 -20.96 22.70
C VAL A 659 -7.21 -19.66 23.46
N ARG A 660 -5.95 -19.36 23.82
CA ARG A 660 -5.57 -18.06 24.36
C ARG A 660 -5.22 -17.09 23.24
N CYS A 661 -5.70 -15.85 23.36
CA CYS A 661 -5.29 -14.76 22.51
C CYS A 661 -3.77 -14.61 22.54
N SER A 662 -3.12 -14.67 21.38
CA SER A 662 -1.66 -14.58 21.31
C SER A 662 -1.09 -13.19 21.65
N LEU A 663 -1.93 -12.22 22.03
CA LEU A 663 -1.52 -10.87 22.41
C LEU A 663 -1.89 -10.52 23.86
N SER A 664 -3.15 -10.66 24.29
CA SER A 664 -3.56 -10.41 25.69
C SER A 664 -3.47 -11.64 26.60
N PHE A 665 -3.30 -12.83 26.01
CA PHE A 665 -3.31 -14.12 26.70
C PHE A 665 -4.64 -14.49 27.36
N PHE A 666 -5.71 -13.70 27.15
CA PHE A 666 -7.07 -14.06 27.55
C PHE A 666 -7.55 -15.32 26.80
N SER A 667 -8.31 -16.15 27.49
CA SER A 667 -9.09 -17.21 26.86
C SER A 667 -10.13 -16.62 25.91
N ILE A 668 -10.17 -17.13 24.68
CA ILE A 668 -11.16 -16.77 23.67
C ILE A 668 -12.33 -17.75 23.82
N GLN A 669 -13.39 -17.31 24.49
CA GLN A 669 -14.51 -18.18 24.87
C GLN A 669 -15.76 -18.00 24.01
N GLU A 670 -15.92 -16.86 23.35
CA GLU A 670 -17.07 -16.54 22.51
C GLU A 670 -16.78 -16.75 21.01
N PRO A 671 -17.73 -17.24 20.22
CA PRO A 671 -17.58 -17.29 18.77
C PRO A 671 -17.70 -15.88 18.17
N GLY A 672 -16.87 -15.58 17.17
CA GLY A 672 -16.95 -14.32 16.42
C GLY A 672 -16.24 -13.12 17.07
N VAL A 673 -15.57 -13.31 18.21
CA VAL A 673 -14.73 -12.26 18.83
C VAL A 673 -13.26 -12.33 18.43
N SER A 674 -12.95 -13.12 17.41
CA SER A 674 -11.57 -13.36 16.95
C SER A 674 -11.23 -12.56 15.70
N LYS A 675 -9.93 -12.32 15.53
CA LYS A 675 -9.30 -11.95 14.27
C LYS A 675 -8.08 -12.86 14.07
N PHE A 676 -7.71 -13.11 12.82
CA PHE A 676 -6.67 -14.08 12.49
C PHE A 676 -5.51 -13.40 11.78
N CYS A 677 -4.29 -13.89 12.03
CA CYS A 677 -3.17 -13.57 11.15
C CYS A 677 -3.47 -14.12 9.75
N SER A 678 -3.31 -13.29 8.73
CA SER A 678 -3.60 -13.72 7.36
C SER A 678 -2.59 -14.75 6.87
N ASP A 679 -1.36 -14.73 7.39
CA ASP A 679 -0.25 -15.61 6.97
C ASP A 679 -0.24 -16.94 7.72
N CYS A 680 -0.13 -16.90 9.07
CA CYS A 680 -0.01 -18.11 9.88
C CYS A 680 -1.31 -18.56 10.55
N SER A 681 -2.44 -17.87 10.31
CA SER A 681 -3.75 -18.17 10.90
C SER A 681 -3.81 -18.17 12.44
N THR A 682 -2.78 -17.65 13.12
CA THR A 682 -2.82 -17.47 14.58
C THR A 682 -3.99 -16.57 14.99
N GLU A 683 -4.68 -16.99 16.03
CA GLU A 683 -5.88 -16.35 16.56
C GLU A 683 -5.58 -15.26 17.61
N TYR A 684 -6.29 -14.15 17.49
CA TYR A 684 -6.22 -12.98 18.35
C TYR A 684 -7.64 -12.51 18.68
N LEU A 685 -7.82 -11.78 19.78
CA LEU A 685 -9.09 -11.12 20.05
C LEU A 685 -9.27 -9.91 19.12
N ASN A 686 -10.51 -9.67 18.73
CA ASN A 686 -10.93 -8.56 17.90
C ASN A 686 -11.48 -7.44 18.78
N GLU A 687 -10.73 -6.34 18.88
CA GLU A 687 -11.06 -5.13 19.63
C GLU A 687 -12.46 -4.59 19.35
N ASP A 688 -12.90 -4.64 18.09
CA ASP A 688 -14.18 -4.07 17.68
C ASP A 688 -15.34 -4.98 18.08
N ALA A 689 -15.16 -6.30 18.02
CA ALA A 689 -16.14 -7.28 18.49
C ALA A 689 -16.28 -7.22 20.02
N LEU A 690 -15.16 -7.11 20.74
CA LEU A 690 -15.16 -6.97 22.20
C LEU A 690 -15.90 -5.73 22.68
N ALA A 691 -15.78 -4.62 21.97
CA ALA A 691 -16.47 -3.37 22.31
C ALA A 691 -18.00 -3.51 22.27
N GLN A 692 -18.52 -4.33 21.36
CA GLN A 692 -19.96 -4.58 21.21
C GLN A 692 -20.50 -5.45 22.35
N LEU A 693 -19.70 -6.37 22.87
CA LEU A 693 -20.13 -7.39 23.83
C LEU A 693 -19.89 -7.00 25.30
N HIS A 694 -18.73 -6.43 25.61
CA HIS A 694 -18.30 -6.18 27.00
C HIS A 694 -18.12 -4.69 27.34
N GLY A 695 -18.54 -3.80 26.43
CA GLY A 695 -18.51 -2.35 26.63
C GLY A 695 -17.15 -1.70 26.33
N ARG A 696 -17.10 -0.36 26.44
CA ARG A 696 -15.93 0.45 26.02
C ARG A 696 -14.70 0.31 26.92
N GLU A 697 -14.86 -0.16 28.15
CA GLU A 697 -13.75 -0.27 29.12
C GLU A 697 -12.74 -1.36 28.73
N LEU A 698 -13.20 -2.56 28.35
CA LEU A 698 -12.34 -3.62 27.83
C LEU A 698 -11.68 -3.21 26.52
N GLN A 699 -12.46 -2.56 25.63
CA GLN A 699 -11.94 -2.03 24.38
C GLN A 699 -10.78 -1.05 24.66
N SER A 700 -10.94 -0.12 25.60
CA SER A 700 -9.89 0.87 25.92
C SER A 700 -8.59 0.24 26.42
N ALA A 701 -8.68 -0.79 27.27
CA ALA A 701 -7.52 -1.49 27.81
C ALA A 701 -6.79 -2.29 26.72
N TYR A 702 -7.53 -3.03 25.89
CA TYR A 702 -6.96 -3.85 24.81
C TYR A 702 -6.50 -3.02 23.60
N LYS A 703 -7.12 -1.86 23.37
CA LYS A 703 -6.80 -0.97 22.24
C LYS A 703 -5.37 -0.43 22.31
N LYS A 704 -4.86 -0.08 23.49
CA LYS A 704 -3.45 0.33 23.66
C LYS A 704 -2.50 -0.76 23.16
N LEU A 705 -2.75 -2.01 23.56
CA LEU A 705 -1.94 -3.16 23.18
C LEU A 705 -2.04 -3.47 21.67
N SER A 706 -3.25 -3.53 21.13
CA SER A 706 -3.50 -3.83 19.70
C SER A 706 -3.05 -2.71 18.75
N THR A 707 -2.96 -1.46 19.22
CA THR A 707 -2.43 -0.33 18.43
C THR A 707 -0.90 -0.43 18.29
N VAL A 708 -0.21 -0.85 19.35
CA VAL A 708 1.24 -1.08 19.32
C VAL A 708 1.56 -2.36 18.55
N PHE A 709 0.86 -3.46 18.84
CA PHE A 709 1.04 -4.74 18.17
C PHE A 709 -0.05 -4.96 17.10
N ASP A 710 -0.03 -4.11 16.08
CA ASP A 710 -0.98 -4.07 14.97
C ASP A 710 -0.70 -5.09 13.84
N THR A 711 0.30 -5.96 14.04
CA THR A 711 0.63 -7.12 13.20
C THR A 711 0.84 -8.36 14.06
N CYS A 712 0.74 -9.55 13.46
CA CYS A 712 0.99 -10.80 14.16
C CYS A 712 2.39 -10.83 14.78
N ILE A 713 2.47 -11.05 16.09
CA ILE A 713 3.74 -11.06 16.83
C ILE A 713 4.66 -12.22 16.43
N TYR A 714 4.12 -13.27 15.80
CA TYR A 714 4.91 -14.43 15.42
C TYR A 714 5.54 -14.28 14.03
N CYS A 715 4.73 -14.05 12.98
CA CYS A 715 5.25 -13.95 11.62
C CYS A 715 5.33 -12.52 11.06
N GLY A 716 4.78 -11.52 11.76
CA GLY A 716 4.66 -10.14 11.25
C GLY A 716 3.57 -9.96 10.19
N GLY A 717 2.72 -10.97 9.98
CA GLY A 717 1.60 -10.92 9.03
C GLY A 717 0.46 -10.04 9.49
N LYS A 718 -0.26 -9.42 8.55
CA LYS A 718 -1.40 -8.54 8.85
C LYS A 718 -2.64 -9.33 9.24
N PHE A 719 -3.50 -8.72 10.06
CA PHE A 719 -4.72 -9.35 10.50
C PHE A 719 -5.83 -9.32 9.44
N ARG A 720 -6.76 -10.26 9.55
CA ARG A 720 -8.06 -10.30 8.90
C ARG A 720 -9.12 -10.64 9.94
N ALA A 721 -10.32 -10.07 9.79
CA ALA A 721 -11.47 -10.43 10.61
C ALA A 721 -11.99 -11.83 10.22
#